data_AF-A0AAN9UQW7-F1
#
_entry.id   AF-A0AAN9UQW7-F1
#
_cell.length_a   1.000
_cell.length_b   1.000
_cell.length_c   1.000
_cell.angle_alpha   90.00
_cell.angle_beta   90.00
_cell.angle_gamma   90.00
#
_symmetry.space_group_name_H-M   'P 1'
#
loop_
_entity.id
_entity.type
_entity.pdbx_description
1 polymer ?
#
loop_
_entity_poly.entity_id
_entity_poly.type
_entity_poly.pdbx_seq_one_letter_code
_entity_poly.pdbx_strand_id
1 'polypeptide(L)'
;MPKPLRSLTASLLCASLALGLPTATKRAPWKHVQITTYGDVAFGLGNVTYLANIRHPKAALSGDCSAVASVVGSSLVPLTIIFAEADVVTGAHLEDVVARYLEGDDVFSEDFLEGVLVAYNGTGSTSMLDDSALEYLNSFGPNHLFLDAKFKKSNGYSSEASVSYISGLGGIELPPGPYAASISPSSIALGAVYRLYRDAYRDFLYGTYESGDGQGPATFRGVEIFQPRSWDPLIPVPSRIYAWGDPRPLAGLRVAIKDLFDMRGLVTSGGSQAWAEITEPANETAPCIQRIVDLGGVLVGKYKLAQFASGANPWDWQDELYPFNPRGDGWLTCSASSSGGGCAVAAYDWLDFAIGSDTGSSMRRPAAVSGVYGNRPSQGLITLRGVMPLGAATDTAGVFARDPIAWARFARHWYAPELHEDPAVTGLSPLPASPPAPGGLPQRLLYLTDYLPLANPAAEAVLQRFLADAARVLGGGGGLAVEHVNLTAVVAAADDSVPKYDALSDALGVLDSVTQWEAVGKPLLAAWAERHGGRFPPVDPARRPGWRAYDERYYSAERYAGALATKRAAVDWFEAEVLRAGGAASSCSESVMVWDIGTGGVPSYRERALVEAGVAANGAAAFLAVTPAGAGINGANLCPIYGCVDMTIPIGQVPYRSNVSLVEEMVPVTVSVVARRGCDFMLWDIVERLAEEGVLRTVGTGRTAF
;
A
#
# COMPACT_ATOMS: atom_id res chain seq x y z
N MET A 1 18.69 45.66 -13.33
CA MET A 1 18.82 46.70 -12.28
C MET A 1 18.10 46.23 -11.03
N PRO A 2 18.81 45.91 -9.94
CA PRO A 2 18.20 45.37 -8.72
C PRO A 2 18.08 46.44 -7.62
N LYS A 3 17.01 46.39 -6.82
CA LYS A 3 16.88 47.02 -5.48
C LYS A 3 15.50 46.62 -4.88
N PRO A 4 15.35 46.53 -3.54
CA PRO A 4 16.13 45.72 -2.61
C PRO A 4 15.24 44.98 -1.56
N LEU A 5 15.83 44.00 -0.88
CA LEU A 5 15.30 43.36 0.34
C LEU A 5 15.04 44.39 1.46
N ARG A 6 13.93 44.23 2.19
CA ARG A 6 13.71 44.83 3.50
C ARG A 6 13.90 43.78 4.59
N SER A 7 14.89 44.04 5.46
CA SER A 7 15.04 43.38 6.75
C SER A 7 13.98 43.89 7.72
N LEU A 8 13.26 42.98 8.38
CA LEU A 8 12.63 43.27 9.67
C LEU A 8 13.29 42.41 10.74
N THR A 9 14.02 43.09 11.60
CA THR A 9 14.52 42.63 12.90
C THR A 9 13.33 42.39 13.83
N ALA A 10 13.11 41.14 14.24
CA ALA A 10 12.25 40.80 15.37
C ALA A 10 13.12 40.45 16.57
N SER A 11 13.09 41.31 17.59
CA SER A 11 13.71 41.10 18.89
C SER A 11 13.00 39.93 19.59
N LEU A 12 13.70 38.81 19.79
CA LEU A 12 13.25 37.76 20.71
C LEU A 12 13.52 38.20 22.16
N LEU A 13 12.46 38.49 22.90
CA LEU A 13 12.50 38.46 24.35
C LEU A 13 12.62 36.99 24.79
N CYS A 14 13.75 36.62 25.39
CA CYS A 14 13.86 35.42 26.21
C CYS A 14 12.99 35.57 27.46
N ALA A 15 11.76 35.08 27.41
CA ALA A 15 11.02 34.74 28.62
C ALA A 15 11.42 33.33 29.05
N SER A 16 12.22 33.24 30.11
CA SER A 16 12.49 31.99 30.82
C SER A 16 11.19 31.50 31.47
N LEU A 17 10.44 30.66 30.76
CA LEU A 17 9.39 29.83 31.34
C LEU A 17 10.09 28.75 32.17
N ALA A 18 10.00 28.88 33.48
CA ALA A 18 10.26 27.76 34.37
C ALA A 18 9.20 26.69 34.07
N LEU A 19 9.58 25.67 33.30
CA LEU A 19 8.81 24.45 33.13
C LEU A 19 8.69 23.81 34.52
N GLY A 20 7.48 23.84 35.09
CA GLY A 20 7.18 23.01 36.24
C GLY A 20 7.38 21.54 35.86
N LEU A 21 7.95 20.76 36.77
CA LEU A 21 8.08 19.30 36.61
C LEU A 21 6.72 18.70 36.17
N PRO A 22 6.69 17.82 35.16
CA PRO A 22 5.46 17.18 34.75
C PRO A 22 4.89 16.41 35.94
N THR A 23 3.64 16.69 36.31
CA THR A 23 2.89 15.84 37.23
C THR A 23 2.73 14.47 36.60
N ALA A 24 3.08 13.39 37.30
CA ALA A 24 2.99 12.02 36.82
C ALA A 24 1.65 11.77 36.09
N THR A 25 1.72 11.56 34.77
CA THR A 25 0.54 11.23 33.97
C THR A 25 0.01 9.90 34.48
N LYS A 26 -1.25 9.88 34.93
CA LYS A 26 -1.87 8.65 35.43
C LYS A 26 -2.05 7.68 34.26
N ARG A 27 -1.17 6.68 34.17
CA ARG A 27 -1.23 5.59 33.17
C ARG A 27 -2.56 4.87 33.23
N ALA A 28 -3.07 4.50 32.06
CA ALA A 28 -4.25 3.65 31.98
C ALA A 28 -3.90 2.22 32.41
N PRO A 29 -4.75 1.56 33.22
CA PRO A 29 -4.51 0.18 33.62
C PRO A 29 -4.65 -0.74 32.41
N TRP A 30 -3.78 -1.76 32.33
CA TRP A 30 -3.94 -2.87 31.41
C TRP A 30 -5.30 -3.55 31.60
N LYS A 31 -5.98 -3.84 30.48
CA LYS A 31 -7.26 -4.56 30.47
C LYS A 31 -7.22 -5.69 29.48
N HIS A 32 -7.39 -6.92 29.95
CA HIS A 32 -7.60 -8.06 29.06
C HIS A 32 -8.83 -7.83 28.17
N VAL A 33 -8.69 -8.09 26.86
CA VAL A 33 -9.81 -8.08 25.92
C VAL A 33 -10.17 -9.50 25.53
N GLN A 34 -9.25 -10.23 24.89
CA GLN A 34 -9.44 -11.63 24.51
C GLN A 34 -8.11 -12.32 24.18
N ILE A 35 -8.15 -13.64 24.06
CA ILE A 35 -7.07 -14.48 23.51
C ILE A 35 -7.49 -14.94 22.11
N THR A 36 -6.61 -14.79 21.12
CA THR A 36 -6.87 -15.29 19.76
C THR A 36 -6.81 -16.81 19.71
N THR A 37 -7.34 -17.44 18.67
CA THR A 37 -7.20 -18.87 18.38
C THR A 37 -5.73 -19.30 18.28
N TYR A 38 -4.85 -18.37 17.92
CA TYR A 38 -3.40 -18.58 17.89
C TYR A 38 -2.72 -18.43 19.25
N GLY A 39 -3.43 -18.02 20.31
CA GLY A 39 -2.90 -17.84 21.66
C GLY A 39 -2.25 -16.48 21.91
N ASP A 40 -2.43 -15.53 20.99
CA ASP A 40 -1.96 -14.14 21.14
C ASP A 40 -2.97 -13.33 21.97
N VAL A 41 -2.51 -12.30 22.67
CA VAL A 41 -3.36 -11.58 23.65
C VAL A 41 -3.74 -10.21 23.13
N ALA A 42 -5.03 -9.96 23.01
CA ALA A 42 -5.56 -8.62 22.82
C ALA A 42 -5.82 -7.95 24.18
N PHE A 43 -5.40 -6.70 24.31
CA PHE A 43 -5.52 -5.93 25.55
C PHE A 43 -5.75 -4.44 25.26
N GLY A 44 -6.35 -3.73 26.21
CA GLY A 44 -6.58 -2.30 26.13
C GLY A 44 -5.63 -1.51 27.02
N LEU A 45 -5.13 -0.38 26.50
CA LEU A 45 -4.55 0.72 27.27
C LEU A 45 -5.34 1.99 26.94
N GLY A 46 -6.03 2.53 27.95
CA GLY A 46 -6.95 3.64 27.78
C GLY A 46 -8.10 3.28 26.84
N ASN A 47 -8.19 3.98 25.71
CA ASN A 47 -9.17 3.76 24.64
C ASN A 47 -8.60 3.05 23.42
N VAL A 48 -7.35 2.59 23.49
CA VAL A 48 -6.67 1.91 22.38
C VAL A 48 -6.55 0.43 22.68
N THR A 49 -6.87 -0.40 21.70
CA THR A 49 -6.70 -1.85 21.77
C THR A 49 -5.41 -2.23 21.04
N TYR A 50 -4.67 -3.16 21.63
CA TYR A 50 -3.44 -3.72 21.12
C TYR A 50 -3.55 -5.24 21.03
N LEU A 51 -2.70 -5.84 20.21
CA LEU A 51 -2.42 -7.26 20.15
C LEU A 51 -0.95 -7.49 20.51
N ALA A 52 -0.67 -8.46 21.38
CA ALA A 52 0.68 -8.89 21.70
C ALA A 52 0.90 -10.35 21.28
N ASN A 53 1.96 -10.58 20.50
CA ASN A 53 2.43 -11.94 20.20
C ASN A 53 3.31 -12.43 21.34
N ILE A 54 2.69 -13.02 22.35
CA ILE A 54 3.38 -13.56 23.53
C ILE A 54 3.70 -15.05 23.39
N ARG A 55 3.10 -15.73 22.40
CA ARG A 55 3.36 -17.14 22.14
C ARG A 55 4.74 -17.34 21.53
N HIS A 56 5.17 -16.40 20.69
CA HIS A 56 6.50 -16.37 20.09
C HIS A 56 7.15 -15.02 20.42
N PRO A 57 7.62 -14.84 21.67
CA PRO A 57 8.22 -13.59 22.10
C PRO A 57 9.47 -13.30 21.27
N LYS A 58 9.71 -12.03 20.96
CA LYS A 58 10.91 -11.56 20.25
C LYS A 58 12.18 -11.86 21.02
N ALA A 59 12.13 -11.80 22.34
CA ALA A 59 13.23 -12.17 23.21
C ALA A 59 12.72 -12.73 24.55
N ALA A 60 13.50 -13.63 25.14
CA ALA A 60 13.35 -14.06 26.52
C ALA A 60 14.67 -13.78 27.25
N LEU A 61 14.63 -12.86 28.20
CA LEU A 61 15.80 -12.41 28.95
C LEU A 61 15.78 -13.01 30.36
N SER A 62 16.95 -13.27 30.93
CA SER A 62 17.08 -13.88 32.27
C SER A 62 17.49 -12.84 33.31
N GLY A 63 16.88 -12.89 34.49
CA GLY A 63 17.19 -11.98 35.59
C GLY A 63 16.36 -12.28 36.83
N ASP A 64 16.73 -11.70 37.97
CA ASP A 64 15.89 -11.79 39.17
C ASP A 64 14.72 -10.82 39.05
N CYS A 65 13.55 -11.38 38.76
CA CYS A 65 12.29 -10.67 38.60
C CYS A 65 11.27 -11.08 39.66
N SER A 66 11.72 -11.76 40.74
CA SER A 66 10.84 -12.34 41.77
C SER A 66 9.92 -11.30 42.44
N ALA A 67 10.46 -10.11 42.71
CA ALA A 67 9.71 -8.99 43.28
C ALA A 67 8.66 -8.42 42.31
N VAL A 68 8.95 -8.40 41.00
CA VAL A 68 7.99 -7.95 39.99
C VAL A 68 6.91 -9.03 39.79
N ALA A 69 7.32 -10.28 39.61
CA ALA A 69 6.47 -11.44 39.37
C ALA A 69 5.41 -11.64 40.46
N SER A 70 5.75 -11.35 41.73
CA SER A 70 4.81 -11.45 42.84
C SER A 70 3.70 -10.39 42.81
N VAL A 71 3.96 -9.24 42.19
CA VAL A 71 2.99 -8.14 42.05
C VAL A 71 2.12 -8.32 40.81
N VAL A 72 2.72 -8.66 39.67
CA VAL A 72 2.00 -8.73 38.38
C VAL A 72 1.26 -10.07 38.17
N GLY A 73 1.72 -11.13 38.84
CA GLY A 73 1.17 -12.47 38.69
C GLY A 73 1.28 -12.98 37.26
N SER A 74 0.14 -13.31 36.65
CA SER A 74 0.05 -13.77 35.26
C SER A 74 -0.31 -12.65 34.26
N SER A 75 -0.36 -11.39 34.71
CA SER A 75 -0.72 -10.25 33.86
C SER A 75 0.45 -9.84 32.95
N LEU A 76 0.12 -9.25 31.79
CA LEU A 76 1.13 -8.63 30.94
C LEU A 76 1.45 -7.22 31.44
N VAL A 77 2.71 -6.84 31.32
CA VAL A 77 3.18 -5.48 31.62
C VAL A 77 3.47 -4.74 30.32
N PRO A 78 2.77 -3.65 30.00
CA PRO A 78 3.18 -2.70 28.98
C PRO A 78 4.57 -2.17 29.31
N LEU A 79 5.53 -2.37 28.42
CA LEU A 79 6.94 -2.08 28.69
C LEU A 79 7.59 -1.36 27.53
N THR A 80 8.51 -0.44 27.84
CA THR A 80 9.31 0.29 26.85
C THR A 80 10.77 -0.11 26.94
N ILE A 81 11.39 -0.36 25.79
CA ILE A 81 12.84 -0.57 25.69
C ILE A 81 13.53 0.70 25.21
N ILE A 82 14.51 1.15 25.97
CA ILE A 82 15.38 2.30 25.67
C ILE A 82 16.81 1.80 25.60
N PHE A 83 17.48 2.05 24.47
CA PHE A 83 18.92 1.78 24.34
C PHE A 83 19.73 3.02 24.71
N ALA A 84 20.80 2.78 25.47
CA ALA A 84 21.76 3.80 25.85
C ALA A 84 23.17 3.41 25.44
N GLU A 85 23.83 4.30 24.70
CA GLU A 85 25.21 4.12 24.23
C GLU A 85 26.23 4.77 25.18
N ALA A 86 25.78 5.72 26.00
CA ALA A 86 26.63 6.50 26.88
C ALA A 86 27.02 5.73 28.15
N ASP A 87 28.25 5.95 28.63
CA ASP A 87 28.73 5.43 29.92
C ASP A 87 27.99 6.05 31.12
N VAL A 88 27.41 7.23 30.92
CA VAL A 88 26.52 7.91 31.88
C VAL A 88 25.25 8.35 31.13
N VAL A 89 24.11 7.83 31.57
CA VAL A 89 22.79 8.15 31.03
C VAL A 89 22.17 9.25 31.89
N THR A 90 21.71 10.32 31.23
CA THR A 90 21.13 11.51 31.86
C THR A 90 19.62 11.57 31.67
N GLY A 91 18.93 12.36 32.49
CA GLY A 91 17.49 12.61 32.35
C GLY A 91 17.14 13.22 31.00
N ALA A 92 17.95 14.18 30.54
CA ALA A 92 17.77 14.81 29.23
C ALA A 92 17.86 13.80 28.07
N HIS A 93 18.73 12.78 28.18
CA HIS A 93 18.82 11.73 27.17
C HIS A 93 17.55 10.86 27.14
N LEU A 94 17.07 10.43 28.31
CA LEU A 94 15.85 9.64 28.41
C LEU A 94 14.62 10.43 27.93
N GLU A 95 14.54 11.70 28.30
CA GLU A 95 13.49 12.62 27.86
C GLU A 95 13.48 12.78 26.34
N ASP A 96 14.64 12.99 25.72
CA ASP A 96 14.77 13.06 24.27
C ASP A 96 14.31 11.76 23.58
N VAL A 97 14.74 10.59 24.10
CA VAL A 97 14.33 9.29 23.52
C VAL A 97 12.82 9.11 23.59
N VAL A 98 12.20 9.35 24.75
CA VAL A 98 10.75 9.21 24.93
C VAL A 98 9.99 10.22 24.08
N ALA A 99 10.45 11.47 24.02
CA ALA A 99 9.85 12.50 23.17
C ALA A 99 9.90 12.09 21.69
N ARG A 100 11.04 11.57 21.21
CA ARG A 100 11.17 11.03 19.85
C ARG A 100 10.22 9.87 19.60
N TYR A 101 10.05 8.95 20.56
CA TYR A 101 9.11 7.83 20.42
C TYR A 101 7.66 8.32 20.29
N LEU A 102 7.25 9.30 21.10
CA LEU A 102 5.91 9.90 21.04
C LEU A 102 5.66 10.66 19.74
N GLU A 103 6.68 11.32 19.18
CA GLU A 103 6.57 12.07 17.93
C GLU A 103 6.60 11.17 16.70
N GLY A 104 7.45 10.14 16.71
CA GLY A 104 7.75 9.32 15.54
C GLY A 104 6.93 8.03 15.40
N ASP A 105 6.07 7.71 16.35
CA ASP A 105 5.32 6.45 16.36
C ASP A 105 3.86 6.63 16.78
N ASP A 106 2.98 5.90 16.11
CA ASP A 106 1.53 5.91 16.32
C ASP A 106 1.04 4.68 17.12
N VAL A 107 1.95 3.83 17.58
CA VAL A 107 1.68 2.68 18.45
C VAL A 107 2.14 2.95 19.89
N PHE A 108 3.28 3.59 20.05
CA PHE A 108 3.81 4.00 21.35
C PHE A 108 2.92 5.06 22.03
N SER A 109 2.79 4.95 23.35
CA SER A 109 2.18 5.96 24.21
C SER A 109 2.82 5.90 25.59
N GLU A 110 2.60 6.93 26.41
CA GLU A 110 3.09 6.95 27.80
C GLU A 110 2.57 5.77 28.66
N ASP A 111 1.48 5.11 28.25
CA ASP A 111 0.97 3.92 28.94
C ASP A 111 1.97 2.74 28.87
N PHE A 112 2.86 2.70 27.87
CA PHE A 112 3.94 1.71 27.79
C PHE A 112 5.10 1.98 28.76
N LEU A 113 5.09 3.11 29.47
CA LEU A 113 6.08 3.44 30.51
C LEU A 113 5.74 2.80 31.87
N GLU A 114 4.78 1.87 31.94
CA GLU A 114 4.52 1.08 33.16
C GLU A 114 5.74 0.24 33.54
N GLY A 115 6.31 -0.46 32.56
CA GLY A 115 7.64 -1.06 32.63
C GLY A 115 8.63 -0.29 31.77
N VAL A 116 9.86 -0.10 32.25
CA VAL A 116 10.95 0.46 31.44
C VAL A 116 12.15 -0.46 31.52
N LEU A 117 12.69 -0.86 30.37
CA LEU A 117 13.97 -1.56 30.25
C LEU A 117 15.00 -0.62 29.63
N VAL A 118 16.01 -0.23 30.40
CA VAL A 118 17.16 0.51 29.89
C VAL A 118 18.28 -0.48 29.57
N ALA A 119 18.54 -0.68 28.29
CA ALA A 119 19.54 -1.60 27.77
C ALA A 119 20.80 -0.86 27.33
N TYR A 120 21.99 -1.41 27.60
CA TYR A 120 23.25 -0.78 27.22
C TYR A 120 23.80 -1.38 25.92
N ASN A 121 23.84 -0.58 24.86
CA ASN A 121 24.39 -0.96 23.54
C ASN A 121 25.71 -0.23 23.20
N GLY A 122 26.31 0.47 24.17
CA GLY A 122 27.59 1.15 23.98
C GLY A 122 28.80 0.20 23.90
N THR A 123 29.95 0.76 23.51
CA THR A 123 31.23 0.02 23.35
C THR A 123 32.00 -0.18 24.66
N GLY A 124 31.56 0.45 25.75
CA GLY A 124 32.20 0.35 27.06
C GLY A 124 31.86 -0.95 27.80
N SER A 125 32.44 -1.10 29.00
CA SER A 125 32.23 -2.29 29.84
C SER A 125 31.06 -2.16 30.81
N THR A 126 30.70 -0.93 31.21
CA THR A 126 29.63 -0.63 32.16
C THR A 126 29.02 0.74 31.88
N SER A 127 27.74 0.93 32.24
CA SER A 127 27.08 2.24 32.22
C SER A 127 26.49 2.59 33.61
N MET A 128 26.00 3.80 33.81
CA MET A 128 25.29 4.22 35.01
C MET A 128 24.20 5.26 34.70
N LEU A 129 23.14 5.26 35.51
CA LEU A 129 22.17 6.35 35.53
C LEU A 129 22.67 7.44 36.49
N ASP A 130 22.68 8.70 36.06
CA ASP A 130 22.95 9.83 36.95
C ASP A 130 21.68 10.28 37.70
N ASP A 131 21.83 11.23 38.63
CA ASP A 131 20.72 11.72 39.46
C ASP A 131 19.59 12.31 38.60
N SER A 132 19.90 12.97 37.49
CA SER A 132 18.89 13.54 36.58
C SER A 132 18.10 12.46 35.85
N ALA A 133 18.72 11.34 35.49
CA ALA A 133 18.03 10.18 34.91
C ALA A 133 17.09 9.53 35.91
N LEU A 134 17.54 9.42 37.17
CA LEU A 134 16.70 8.91 38.27
C LEU A 134 15.50 9.83 38.51
N GLU A 135 15.70 11.15 38.55
CA GLU A 135 14.63 12.14 38.68
C GLU A 135 13.61 12.04 37.54
N TYR A 136 14.07 11.92 36.29
CA TYR A 136 13.19 11.78 35.13
C TYR A 136 12.39 10.48 35.16
N LEU A 137 13.03 9.33 35.42
CA LEU A 137 12.30 8.07 35.56
C LEU A 137 11.27 8.13 36.69
N ASN A 138 11.61 8.78 37.81
CA ASN A 138 10.68 8.98 38.92
C ASN A 138 9.52 9.96 38.57
N SER A 139 9.68 10.86 37.61
CA SER A 139 8.65 11.86 37.28
C SER A 139 7.40 11.23 36.66
N PHE A 140 7.56 10.16 35.88
CA PHE A 140 6.44 9.34 35.42
C PHE A 140 6.24 8.09 36.29
N GLY A 141 7.23 7.71 37.11
CA GLY A 141 7.12 6.70 38.15
C GLY A 141 6.72 5.32 37.61
N PRO A 142 7.59 4.62 36.84
CA PRO A 142 7.28 3.28 36.34
C PRO A 142 7.01 2.34 37.51
N ASN A 143 6.11 1.36 37.34
CA ASN A 143 5.90 0.34 38.37
C ASN A 143 7.10 -0.61 38.45
N HIS A 144 7.77 -0.82 37.31
CA HIS A 144 8.85 -1.79 37.15
C HIS A 144 9.99 -1.19 36.31
N LEU A 145 11.18 -1.08 36.90
CA LEU A 145 12.39 -0.67 36.18
C LEU A 145 13.31 -1.87 35.99
N PHE A 146 13.69 -2.12 34.75
CA PHE A 146 14.66 -3.13 34.36
C PHE A 146 15.91 -2.44 33.83
N LEU A 147 17.08 -2.87 34.31
CA LEU A 147 18.36 -2.36 33.84
C LEU A 147 19.19 -3.53 33.29
N ASP A 148 19.90 -3.33 32.20
CA ASP A 148 20.95 -4.26 31.78
C ASP A 148 21.94 -4.49 32.94
N ALA A 149 22.36 -5.74 33.14
CA ALA A 149 23.36 -6.13 34.14
C ALA A 149 24.70 -5.36 34.02
N LYS A 150 24.96 -4.71 32.87
CA LYS A 150 26.09 -3.79 32.68
C LYS A 150 25.93 -2.44 33.39
N PHE A 151 24.73 -2.08 33.85
CA PHE A 151 24.54 -0.88 34.66
C PHE A 151 25.08 -1.08 36.08
N LYS A 152 25.88 -0.13 36.55
CA LYS A 152 26.32 -0.08 37.95
C LYS A 152 25.10 0.06 38.86
N LYS A 153 25.07 -0.73 39.93
CA LYS A 153 24.04 -0.59 40.97
C LYS A 153 24.16 0.79 41.60
N SER A 154 23.17 1.66 41.39
CA SER A 154 23.10 2.95 42.06
C SER A 154 22.36 2.83 43.39
N ASN A 155 22.82 3.55 44.41
CA ASN A 155 22.17 3.59 45.73
C ASN A 155 21.04 4.64 45.80
N GLY A 156 20.75 5.34 44.69
CA GLY A 156 19.90 6.53 44.64
C GLY A 156 18.48 6.32 44.08
N TYR A 157 18.13 5.12 43.58
CA TYR A 157 16.77 4.83 43.12
C TYR A 157 15.85 4.64 44.34
N SER A 158 15.12 5.69 44.75
CA SER A 158 14.32 5.69 45.99
C SER A 158 12.80 5.58 45.77
N SER A 159 12.32 5.04 44.65
CA SER A 159 10.88 4.97 44.38
C SER A 159 10.24 3.62 44.74
N GLU A 160 8.91 3.63 44.84
CA GLU A 160 8.04 2.45 45.06
C GLU A 160 8.14 1.38 43.94
N ALA A 161 8.95 1.61 42.89
CA ALA A 161 9.16 0.72 41.77
C ALA A 161 10.13 -0.43 42.12
N SER A 162 9.86 -1.64 41.62
CA SER A 162 10.82 -2.74 41.70
C SER A 162 11.91 -2.59 40.64
N VAL A 163 13.19 -2.56 41.07
CA VAL A 163 14.35 -2.51 40.18
C VAL A 163 14.93 -3.92 40.00
N SER A 164 14.96 -4.41 38.77
CA SER A 164 15.51 -5.72 38.39
C SER A 164 16.67 -5.57 37.40
N TYR A 165 17.73 -6.34 37.59
CA TYR A 165 18.87 -6.36 36.67
C TYR A 165 18.75 -7.56 35.72
N ILE A 166 18.73 -7.28 34.42
CA ILE A 166 18.49 -8.26 33.36
C ILE A 166 19.79 -8.56 32.64
N SER A 167 20.05 -9.84 32.46
CA SER A 167 21.20 -10.38 31.73
C SER A 167 20.76 -10.98 30.39
N GLY A 168 21.72 -11.17 29.48
CA GLY A 168 21.47 -11.84 28.20
C GLY A 168 20.96 -10.92 27.08
N LEU A 169 21.06 -9.59 27.24
CA LEU A 169 20.78 -8.63 26.17
C LEU A 169 21.83 -8.66 25.04
N GLY A 170 23.06 -9.08 25.35
CA GLY A 170 24.14 -9.18 24.37
C GLY A 170 23.91 -10.32 23.39
N GLY A 171 23.81 -9.99 22.09
CA GLY A 171 23.69 -10.95 21.00
C GLY A 171 22.25 -11.28 20.57
N ILE A 172 21.24 -10.63 21.14
CA ILE A 172 19.85 -10.73 20.70
C ILE A 172 19.50 -9.49 19.85
N GLU A 173 18.95 -9.70 18.67
CA GLU A 173 18.44 -8.63 17.81
C GLU A 173 17.06 -8.19 18.34
N LEU A 174 17.09 -7.29 19.32
CA LEU A 174 15.91 -6.76 20.01
C LEU A 174 15.85 -5.25 19.78
N PRO A 175 14.91 -4.75 18.97
CA PRO A 175 14.85 -3.32 18.68
C PRO A 175 14.25 -2.51 19.85
N PRO A 176 14.46 -1.18 19.88
CA PRO A 176 13.80 -0.30 20.83
C PRO A 176 12.28 -0.27 20.66
N GLY A 177 11.56 0.31 21.63
CA GLY A 177 10.16 0.67 21.49
C GLY A 177 9.22 -0.05 22.47
N PRO A 178 7.90 -0.05 22.21
CA PRO A 178 6.90 -0.64 23.09
C PRO A 178 6.88 -2.16 22.99
N TYR A 179 6.58 -2.86 24.08
CA TYR A 179 6.45 -4.32 24.17
C TYR A 179 5.36 -4.69 25.19
N ALA A 180 4.89 -5.92 25.11
CA ALA A 180 4.14 -6.55 26.19
C ALA A 180 5.03 -7.60 26.84
N ALA A 181 5.35 -7.39 28.12
CA ALA A 181 6.21 -8.28 28.88
C ALA A 181 5.39 -9.31 29.66
N SER A 182 5.72 -10.59 29.48
CA SER A 182 5.33 -11.67 30.39
C SER A 182 6.49 -11.93 31.36
N ILE A 183 6.23 -11.83 32.65
CA ILE A 183 7.28 -11.83 33.68
C ILE A 183 7.13 -13.07 34.55
N SER A 184 8.20 -13.84 34.66
CA SER A 184 8.35 -14.93 35.62
C SER A 184 9.36 -14.53 36.70
N PRO A 185 9.47 -15.28 37.83
CA PRO A 185 10.46 -14.95 38.85
C PRO A 185 11.91 -14.88 38.37
N SER A 186 12.25 -15.57 37.27
CA SER A 186 13.62 -15.68 36.75
C SER A 186 13.80 -15.17 35.32
N SER A 187 12.74 -14.68 34.68
CA SER A 187 12.80 -14.26 33.28
C SER A 187 11.75 -13.23 32.89
N ILE A 188 12.02 -12.54 31.78
CA ILE A 188 11.10 -11.65 31.10
C ILE A 188 11.02 -12.05 29.62
N ALA A 189 9.81 -12.32 29.13
CA ALA A 189 9.54 -12.59 27.73
C ALA A 189 8.85 -11.38 27.08
N LEU A 190 9.37 -10.91 25.96
CA LEU A 190 8.99 -9.66 25.30
C LEU A 190 8.22 -9.94 24.01
N GLY A 191 6.91 -9.76 24.05
CA GLY A 191 6.05 -9.87 22.88
C GLY A 191 5.97 -8.55 22.11
N ALA A 192 6.14 -8.62 20.79
CA ALA A 192 5.91 -7.46 19.92
C ALA A 192 4.44 -7.04 20.02
N VAL A 193 4.19 -5.73 20.02
CA VAL A 193 2.86 -5.16 20.11
C VAL A 193 2.42 -4.54 18.79
N TYR A 194 1.13 -4.68 18.54
CA TYR A 194 0.44 -4.15 17.37
C TYR A 194 -0.73 -3.33 17.86
N ARG A 195 -0.82 -2.06 17.48
CA ARG A 195 -2.05 -1.29 17.65
C ARG A 195 -3.12 -1.86 16.73
N LEU A 196 -4.31 -2.09 17.25
CA LEU A 196 -5.45 -2.58 16.47
C LEU A 196 -6.26 -1.39 15.93
N TYR A 197 -5.98 -1.00 14.69
CA TYR A 197 -6.72 0.05 13.99
C TYR A 197 -8.06 -0.46 13.47
N ARG A 198 -9.07 0.39 13.48
CA ARG A 198 -10.37 0.07 12.87
C ARG A 198 -10.31 0.25 11.37
N ASP A 199 -10.76 -0.75 10.62
CA ASP A 199 -11.08 -0.59 9.20
C ASP A 199 -12.49 0.03 9.02
N ALA A 200 -12.60 1.33 9.25
CA ALA A 200 -13.87 2.06 9.18
C ALA A 200 -14.44 2.17 7.75
N TYR A 201 -13.58 2.08 6.73
CA TYR A 201 -13.94 2.20 5.32
C TYR A 201 -14.16 0.85 4.63
N ARG A 202 -13.97 -0.26 5.34
CA ARG A 202 -14.23 -1.63 4.84
C ARG A 202 -13.32 -2.02 3.69
N ASP A 203 -12.10 -1.52 3.70
CA ASP A 203 -11.10 -1.78 2.67
C ASP A 203 -10.43 -3.15 2.82
N PHE A 204 -10.43 -3.72 4.02
CA PHE A 204 -9.75 -4.98 4.35
C PHE A 204 -10.71 -6.16 4.46
N LEU A 205 -10.26 -7.34 4.03
CA LEU A 205 -10.88 -8.60 4.43
C LEU A 205 -10.55 -8.88 5.88
N TYR A 206 -9.26 -8.77 6.23
CA TYR A 206 -8.74 -8.89 7.58
C TYR A 206 -7.32 -8.33 7.66
N GLY A 207 -6.90 -7.97 8.88
CA GLY A 207 -5.53 -7.59 9.18
C GLY A 207 -4.61 -8.79 9.36
N THR A 208 -3.31 -8.63 9.12
CA THR A 208 -2.32 -9.71 9.22
C THR A 208 -1.08 -9.29 9.99
N TYR A 209 -0.43 -10.25 10.64
CA TYR A 209 0.84 -10.06 11.33
C TYR A 209 1.71 -11.32 11.19
N GLU A 210 3.01 -11.19 11.38
CA GLU A 210 3.92 -12.32 11.38
C GLU A 210 3.74 -13.20 12.63
N SER A 211 3.73 -14.52 12.43
CA SER A 211 3.61 -15.50 13.51
C SER A 211 4.80 -15.47 14.47
N GLY A 212 5.99 -15.11 13.98
CA GLY A 212 7.24 -15.08 14.76
C GLY A 212 7.71 -16.46 15.24
N ASP A 213 7.16 -17.56 14.73
CA ASP A 213 7.43 -18.91 15.23
C ASP A 213 8.84 -19.46 14.98
N GLY A 214 9.66 -18.72 14.21
CA GLY A 214 11.04 -19.07 13.89
C GLY A 214 11.18 -20.27 12.95
N GLN A 215 10.08 -20.77 12.35
CA GLN A 215 10.08 -21.96 11.49
C GLN A 215 10.22 -21.58 10.01
N GLY A 216 11.45 -21.26 9.61
CA GLY A 216 11.80 -20.96 8.22
C GLY A 216 11.33 -19.57 7.77
N PRO A 217 10.92 -19.39 6.50
CA PRO A 217 10.41 -18.12 5.98
C PRO A 217 9.25 -17.54 6.80
N ALA A 218 9.07 -16.22 6.77
CA ALA A 218 7.98 -15.55 7.47
C ALA A 218 6.62 -16.20 7.16
N THR A 219 5.89 -16.55 8.23
CA THR A 219 4.53 -17.10 8.17
C THR A 219 3.59 -16.08 8.77
N PHE A 220 2.42 -15.88 8.15
CA PHE A 220 1.47 -14.85 8.51
C PHE A 220 0.22 -15.44 9.16
N ARG A 221 -0.40 -14.66 10.06
CA ARG A 221 -1.67 -14.98 10.73
C ARG A 221 -2.68 -13.87 10.48
N GLY A 222 -3.94 -14.25 10.32
CA GLY A 222 -5.06 -13.33 10.25
C GLY A 222 -5.50 -12.89 11.64
N VAL A 223 -5.88 -11.62 11.80
CA VAL A 223 -6.47 -11.11 13.04
C VAL A 223 -7.98 -11.34 13.01
N GLU A 224 -8.46 -12.15 13.94
CA GLU A 224 -9.90 -12.48 14.10
C GLU A 224 -10.58 -11.59 15.15
N ILE A 225 -10.26 -10.29 15.13
CA ILE A 225 -10.79 -9.32 16.08
C ILE A 225 -11.63 -8.30 15.34
N PHE A 226 -12.81 -8.06 15.88
CA PHE A 226 -13.85 -7.26 15.27
C PHE A 226 -14.46 -6.34 16.32
N GLN A 227 -14.76 -5.10 15.94
CA GLN A 227 -15.42 -4.15 16.81
C GLN A 227 -16.95 -4.22 16.66
N PRO A 228 -17.71 -4.79 17.63
CA PRO A 228 -19.14 -5.06 17.45
C PRO A 228 -20.00 -3.79 17.31
N ARG A 229 -19.56 -2.66 17.87
CA ARG A 229 -20.33 -1.41 17.85
C ARG A 229 -20.47 -0.82 16.45
N SER A 230 -19.42 -0.93 15.64
CA SER A 230 -19.36 -0.36 14.30
C SER A 230 -19.22 -1.41 13.22
N TRP A 231 -19.11 -2.68 13.64
CA TRP A 231 -18.83 -3.84 12.83
C TRP A 231 -17.48 -3.84 12.14
N ASP A 232 -16.49 -3.06 12.59
CA ASP A 232 -15.24 -2.92 11.83
C ASP A 232 -14.26 -4.06 12.13
N PRO A 233 -13.64 -4.69 11.12
CA PRO A 233 -12.44 -5.48 11.32
C PRO A 233 -11.33 -4.63 11.95
N LEU A 234 -10.47 -5.28 12.74
CA LEU A 234 -9.30 -4.63 13.30
C LEU A 234 -8.01 -5.05 12.58
N ILE A 235 -7.16 -4.08 12.28
CA ILE A 235 -5.91 -4.25 11.55
C ILE A 235 -4.74 -4.10 12.53
N PRO A 236 -3.88 -5.13 12.70
CA PRO A 236 -2.71 -5.05 13.57
C PRO A 236 -1.62 -4.25 12.88
N VAL A 237 -1.15 -3.19 13.53
CA VAL A 237 -0.11 -2.33 13.01
C VAL A 237 1.01 -2.25 14.04
N PRO A 238 2.23 -2.73 13.73
CA PRO A 238 3.34 -2.70 14.68
C PRO A 238 3.95 -1.31 14.78
N SER A 239 4.67 -1.07 15.88
CA SER A 239 5.44 0.15 16.08
C SER A 239 6.51 0.31 14.98
N ARG A 240 6.67 1.53 14.45
CA ARG A 240 7.74 1.91 13.53
C ARG A 240 9.10 1.94 14.21
N ILE A 241 9.12 2.14 15.53
CA ILE A 241 10.36 2.18 16.34
C ILE A 241 11.15 0.88 16.18
N TYR A 242 10.46 -0.25 15.97
CA TYR A 242 11.12 -1.54 15.73
C TYR A 242 12.05 -1.56 14.51
N ALA A 243 11.83 -0.66 13.55
CA ALA A 243 12.63 -0.53 12.35
C ALA A 243 13.66 0.61 12.44
N TRP A 244 13.72 1.35 13.55
CA TRP A 244 14.69 2.43 13.70
C TRP A 244 16.10 1.84 13.84
N GLY A 245 16.93 2.10 12.83
CA GLY A 245 18.28 1.53 12.71
C GLY A 245 18.38 0.34 11.76
N ASP A 246 17.27 -0.14 11.20
CA ASP A 246 17.28 -1.12 10.12
C ASP A 246 17.66 -0.44 8.79
N PRO A 247 18.78 -0.83 8.15
CA PRO A 247 19.26 -0.17 6.94
C PRO A 247 18.52 -0.59 5.66
N ARG A 248 17.62 -1.58 5.74
CA ARG A 248 16.90 -2.08 4.57
C ARG A 248 15.96 -1.00 4.02
N PRO A 249 15.79 -0.90 2.69
CA PRO A 249 15.20 0.28 2.09
C PRO A 249 13.70 0.45 2.33
N LEU A 250 13.00 -0.62 2.72
CA LEU A 250 11.57 -0.61 3.05
C LEU A 250 11.30 -0.82 4.55
N ALA A 251 12.34 -0.74 5.39
CA ALA A 251 12.24 -0.97 6.83
C ALA A 251 11.13 -0.12 7.48
N GLY A 252 10.18 -0.80 8.14
CA GLY A 252 9.09 -0.16 8.88
C GLY A 252 7.97 0.41 8.01
N LEU A 253 8.05 0.30 6.68
CA LEU A 253 6.96 0.68 5.78
C LEU A 253 5.84 -0.36 5.86
N ARG A 254 4.62 0.10 6.07
CA ARG A 254 3.42 -0.73 6.24
C ARG A 254 2.71 -0.89 4.92
N VAL A 255 2.51 -2.14 4.52
CA VAL A 255 2.06 -2.51 3.17
C VAL A 255 0.83 -3.43 3.24
N ALA A 256 -0.25 -3.01 2.58
CA ALA A 256 -1.45 -3.82 2.42
C ALA A 256 -1.37 -4.63 1.11
N ILE A 257 -1.82 -5.88 1.12
CA ILE A 257 -1.68 -6.79 -0.02
C ILE A 257 -3.06 -7.19 -0.56
N LYS A 258 -3.27 -7.05 -1.86
CA LYS A 258 -4.51 -7.53 -2.50
C LYS A 258 -4.71 -9.01 -2.24
N ASP A 259 -5.96 -9.43 -2.08
CA ASP A 259 -6.28 -10.85 -1.89
C ASP A 259 -6.26 -11.68 -3.19
N LEU A 260 -5.16 -11.55 -3.94
CA LEU A 260 -4.75 -12.42 -5.05
C LEU A 260 -3.33 -12.96 -4.85
N PHE A 261 -2.53 -12.33 -3.98
CA PHE A 261 -1.13 -12.67 -3.79
C PHE A 261 -0.96 -13.63 -2.62
N ASP A 262 -0.29 -14.75 -2.83
CA ASP A 262 -0.04 -15.71 -1.78
C ASP A 262 0.84 -15.10 -0.68
N MET A 263 0.43 -15.35 0.56
CA MET A 263 1.17 -15.04 1.77
C MET A 263 1.19 -16.32 2.61
N ARG A 264 2.39 -16.82 2.92
CA ARG A 264 2.55 -18.10 3.63
C ARG A 264 1.71 -18.14 4.90
N GLY A 265 0.90 -19.18 5.08
CA GLY A 265 0.02 -19.39 6.24
C GLY A 265 -1.39 -18.79 6.11
N LEU A 266 -1.68 -18.09 5.01
CA LEU A 266 -3.01 -17.49 4.75
C LEU A 266 -3.65 -18.08 3.50
N VAL A 267 -4.98 -18.11 3.47
CA VAL A 267 -5.74 -18.45 2.27
C VAL A 267 -5.81 -17.22 1.36
N THR A 268 -5.49 -17.41 0.08
CA THR A 268 -5.77 -16.44 -0.98
C THR A 268 -7.17 -16.69 -1.53
N SER A 269 -8.16 -15.90 -1.11
CA SER A 269 -9.57 -16.19 -1.42
C SER A 269 -10.02 -15.65 -2.78
N GLY A 270 -9.30 -14.69 -3.37
CA GLY A 270 -9.75 -14.00 -4.57
C GLY A 270 -11.01 -13.15 -4.33
N GLY A 271 -11.34 -12.85 -3.07
CA GLY A 271 -12.59 -12.19 -2.68
C GLY A 271 -13.83 -13.09 -2.79
N SER A 272 -13.65 -14.43 -2.76
CA SER A 272 -14.72 -15.41 -2.88
C SER A 272 -14.73 -16.36 -1.69
N GLN A 273 -15.86 -16.41 -0.96
CA GLN A 273 -16.01 -17.38 0.13
C GLN A 273 -16.04 -18.82 -0.41
N ALA A 274 -16.65 -19.03 -1.59
CA ALA A 274 -16.71 -20.34 -2.24
C ALA A 274 -15.33 -20.89 -2.59
N TRP A 275 -14.42 -20.02 -3.04
CA TRP A 275 -13.04 -20.41 -3.31
C TRP A 275 -12.27 -20.67 -2.02
N ALA A 276 -12.45 -19.83 -1.00
CA ALA A 276 -11.81 -20.00 0.31
C ALA A 276 -12.16 -21.36 0.95
N GLU A 277 -13.41 -21.83 0.81
CA GLU A 277 -13.84 -23.12 1.36
C GLU A 277 -13.09 -24.33 0.77
N ILE A 278 -12.61 -24.22 -0.48
CA ILE A 278 -11.93 -25.32 -1.17
C ILE A 278 -10.40 -25.14 -1.25
N THR A 279 -9.89 -24.01 -0.77
CA THR A 279 -8.49 -23.62 -0.93
C THR A 279 -7.77 -23.67 0.40
N GLU A 280 -6.64 -24.38 0.42
CA GLU A 280 -5.78 -24.46 1.60
C GLU A 280 -4.92 -23.19 1.76
N PRO A 281 -4.43 -22.88 2.97
CA PRO A 281 -3.46 -21.82 3.17
C PRO A 281 -2.23 -21.98 2.29
N ALA A 282 -1.69 -20.86 1.78
CA ALA A 282 -0.51 -20.87 0.94
C ALA A 282 0.72 -21.36 1.72
N ASN A 283 1.53 -22.21 1.08
CA ASN A 283 2.77 -22.73 1.67
C ASN A 283 3.97 -21.79 1.50
N GLU A 284 3.88 -20.87 0.54
CA GLU A 284 4.91 -19.88 0.23
C GLU A 284 4.27 -18.49 0.12
N THR A 285 5.07 -17.46 0.33
CA THR A 285 4.72 -16.08 -0.04
C THR A 285 5.14 -15.85 -1.49
N ALA A 286 4.28 -15.22 -2.29
CA ALA A 286 4.58 -14.88 -3.68
C ALA A 286 5.92 -14.11 -3.77
N PRO A 287 6.83 -14.41 -4.70
CA PRO A 287 8.17 -13.78 -4.73
C PRO A 287 8.17 -12.25 -4.77
N CYS A 288 7.21 -11.67 -5.48
CA CYS A 288 7.03 -10.22 -5.50
C CYS A 288 6.69 -9.67 -4.11
N ILE A 289 5.88 -10.38 -3.31
CA ILE A 289 5.56 -9.98 -1.94
C ILE A 289 6.70 -10.31 -0.97
N GLN A 290 7.36 -11.46 -1.14
CA GLN A 290 8.50 -11.86 -0.31
C GLN A 290 9.62 -10.84 -0.38
N ARG A 291 9.87 -10.25 -1.56
CA ARG A 291 10.84 -9.17 -1.71
C ARG A 291 10.55 -7.97 -0.80
N ILE A 292 9.28 -7.62 -0.58
CA ILE A 292 8.91 -6.51 0.30
C ILE A 292 9.36 -6.83 1.73
N VAL A 293 9.10 -8.05 2.20
CA VAL A 293 9.52 -8.55 3.52
C VAL A 293 11.04 -8.58 3.65
N ASP A 294 11.74 -9.08 2.62
CA ASP A 294 13.21 -9.16 2.60
C ASP A 294 13.85 -7.77 2.69
N LEU A 295 13.20 -6.75 2.11
CA LEU A 295 13.60 -5.35 2.16
C LEU A 295 13.11 -4.60 3.42
N GLY A 296 12.51 -5.30 4.40
CA GLY A 296 12.11 -4.76 5.70
C GLY A 296 10.68 -4.20 5.77
N GLY A 297 9.89 -4.34 4.70
CA GLY A 297 8.49 -3.94 4.68
C GLY A 297 7.61 -4.86 5.53
N VAL A 298 6.57 -4.28 6.13
CA VAL A 298 5.66 -4.95 7.06
C VAL A 298 4.31 -5.16 6.40
N LEU A 299 3.86 -6.42 6.31
CA LEU A 299 2.57 -6.76 5.72
C LEU A 299 1.46 -6.70 6.77
N VAL A 300 0.52 -5.75 6.62
CA VAL A 300 -0.47 -5.41 7.65
C VAL A 300 -1.87 -5.96 7.39
N GLY A 301 -2.16 -6.46 6.19
CA GLY A 301 -3.46 -7.05 5.90
C GLY A 301 -3.69 -7.46 4.46
N LYS A 302 -4.77 -8.23 4.28
CA LYS A 302 -5.31 -8.61 2.97
C LYS A 302 -6.48 -7.69 2.64
N TYR A 303 -6.37 -6.92 1.56
CA TYR A 303 -7.40 -5.95 1.19
C TYR A 303 -8.41 -6.50 0.18
N LYS A 304 -9.63 -5.95 0.22
CA LYS A 304 -10.76 -6.34 -0.60
C LYS A 304 -10.59 -5.99 -2.07
N LEU A 305 -11.15 -6.87 -2.90
CA LEU A 305 -11.14 -6.78 -4.34
C LEU A 305 -12.48 -7.25 -4.90
N ALA A 306 -12.78 -6.81 -6.12
CA ALA A 306 -13.86 -7.43 -6.89
C ALA A 306 -13.48 -8.89 -7.20
N GLN A 307 -14.45 -9.80 -7.06
CA GLN A 307 -14.20 -11.24 -7.04
C GLN A 307 -13.40 -11.69 -8.27
N PHE A 308 -12.31 -12.43 -8.01
CA PHE A 308 -11.35 -12.93 -9.00
C PHE A 308 -10.84 -11.83 -9.94
N ALA A 309 -10.54 -10.66 -9.37
CA ALA A 309 -10.07 -9.47 -10.09
C ALA A 309 -11.02 -8.91 -11.15
N SER A 310 -12.33 -9.20 -11.09
CA SER A 310 -13.31 -8.76 -12.10
C SER A 310 -13.50 -7.25 -12.16
N GLY A 311 -14.02 -6.75 -13.28
CA GLY A 311 -14.44 -5.36 -13.43
C GLY A 311 -15.80 -5.04 -12.80
N ALA A 312 -16.21 -5.77 -11.75
CA ALA A 312 -17.54 -5.66 -11.16
C ALA A 312 -17.83 -4.25 -10.61
N ASN A 313 -19.06 -3.78 -10.85
CA ASN A 313 -19.50 -2.54 -10.22
C ASN A 313 -19.81 -2.77 -8.73
N PRO A 314 -19.86 -1.71 -7.92
CA PRO A 314 -20.11 -1.83 -6.48
C PRO A 314 -21.42 -2.54 -6.13
N TRP A 315 -22.46 -2.42 -6.96
CA TRP A 315 -23.77 -3.06 -6.77
C TRP A 315 -23.83 -4.52 -7.22
N ASP A 316 -22.76 -5.05 -7.83
CA ASP A 316 -22.69 -6.44 -8.30
C ASP A 316 -22.02 -7.38 -7.27
N TRP A 317 -21.38 -6.85 -6.21
CA TRP A 317 -20.65 -7.62 -5.20
C TRP A 317 -21.60 -8.41 -4.30
N GLN A 318 -21.35 -9.72 -4.13
CA GLN A 318 -22.22 -10.61 -3.36
C GLN A 318 -21.59 -11.16 -2.06
N ASP A 319 -20.28 -11.43 -2.03
CA ASP A 319 -19.62 -12.05 -0.87
C ASP A 319 -19.36 -11.05 0.26
N GLU A 320 -18.93 -9.84 -0.08
CA GLU A 320 -18.43 -8.87 0.87
C GLU A 320 -19.00 -7.48 0.61
N LEU A 321 -19.17 -6.70 1.68
CA LEU A 321 -19.56 -5.30 1.55
C LEU A 321 -18.48 -4.52 0.80
N TYR A 322 -18.88 -3.89 -0.30
CA TYR A 322 -18.03 -3.01 -1.10
C TYR A 322 -17.39 -1.88 -0.25
N PRO A 323 -16.08 -1.60 -0.41
CA PRO A 323 -15.39 -0.54 0.33
C PRO A 323 -16.01 0.86 0.17
N PHE A 324 -15.83 1.72 1.16
CA PHE A 324 -16.27 3.11 1.13
C PHE A 324 -15.09 4.01 0.76
N ASN A 325 -15.21 4.74 -0.35
CA ASN A 325 -14.18 5.69 -0.72
C ASN A 325 -14.16 6.85 0.29
N PRO A 326 -13.02 7.18 0.93
CA PRO A 326 -12.95 8.26 1.91
C PRO A 326 -13.16 9.65 1.29
N ARG A 327 -13.08 9.81 -0.03
CA ARG A 327 -13.19 11.09 -0.74
C ARG A 327 -14.61 11.63 -0.78
N GLY A 328 -14.71 12.97 -0.79
CA GLY A 328 -15.95 13.72 -0.89
C GLY A 328 -16.96 13.34 0.19
N ASP A 329 -18.12 12.89 -0.26
CA ASP A 329 -19.24 12.51 0.62
C ASP A 329 -19.13 11.11 1.25
N GLY A 330 -18.09 10.34 0.94
CA GLY A 330 -17.95 8.96 1.42
C GLY A 330 -18.73 7.92 0.59
N TRP A 331 -19.41 8.36 -0.47
CA TRP A 331 -20.28 7.54 -1.33
C TRP A 331 -19.75 7.39 -2.77
N LEU A 332 -18.57 7.95 -3.05
CA LEU A 332 -17.87 7.69 -4.30
C LEU A 332 -17.43 6.22 -4.40
N THR A 333 -17.23 5.74 -5.62
CA THR A 333 -16.72 4.39 -5.86
C THR A 333 -15.22 4.30 -5.55
N CYS A 334 -14.75 3.15 -5.06
CA CYS A 334 -13.34 2.75 -5.01
C CYS A 334 -12.86 2.11 -6.33
N SER A 335 -13.72 2.08 -7.36
CA SER A 335 -13.55 1.30 -8.58
C SER A 335 -13.25 -0.18 -8.33
N ALA A 336 -12.71 -0.89 -9.32
CA ALA A 336 -12.38 -2.30 -9.30
C ALA A 336 -11.16 -2.59 -10.20
N SER A 337 -10.43 -3.68 -10.00
CA SER A 337 -10.64 -4.66 -8.92
C SER A 337 -9.79 -4.44 -7.68
N SER A 338 -8.76 -3.58 -7.68
CA SER A 338 -7.98 -3.30 -6.47
C SER A 338 -8.65 -2.26 -5.56
N SER A 339 -9.95 -2.45 -5.30
CA SER A 339 -10.84 -1.46 -4.66
C SER A 339 -10.33 -1.04 -3.28
N GLY A 340 -10.02 -2.00 -2.40
CA GLY A 340 -9.55 -1.70 -1.05
C GLY A 340 -8.15 -1.06 -1.02
N GLY A 341 -7.30 -1.32 -2.02
CA GLY A 341 -5.92 -0.80 -2.02
C GLY A 341 -5.87 0.71 -2.18
N GLY A 342 -6.47 1.25 -3.24
CA GLY A 342 -6.52 2.69 -3.50
C GLY A 342 -7.25 3.46 -2.39
N CYS A 343 -8.39 2.91 -1.91
CA CYS A 343 -9.18 3.53 -0.86
C CYS A 343 -8.51 3.46 0.52
N ALA A 344 -7.87 2.35 0.90
CA ALA A 344 -7.12 2.26 2.16
C ALA A 344 -5.97 3.26 2.21
N VAL A 345 -5.23 3.41 1.10
CA VAL A 345 -4.15 4.41 1.00
C VAL A 345 -4.71 5.83 1.07
N ALA A 346 -5.92 6.09 0.57
CA ALA A 346 -6.60 7.37 0.76
C ALA A 346 -7.24 7.55 2.16
N ALA A 347 -7.45 6.47 2.91
CA ALA A 347 -8.21 6.48 4.17
C ALA A 347 -7.34 6.55 5.42
N TYR A 348 -6.17 5.89 5.40
CA TYR A 348 -5.43 5.57 6.62
C TYR A 348 -4.01 6.13 6.62
N ASP A 349 -3.75 7.11 7.48
CA ASP A 349 -2.40 7.71 7.62
C ASP A 349 -1.33 6.70 8.04
N TRP A 350 -1.73 5.69 8.82
CA TRP A 350 -0.83 4.64 9.30
C TRP A 350 -0.39 3.68 8.18
N LEU A 351 -1.06 3.66 7.03
CA LEU A 351 -0.72 2.81 5.88
C LEU A 351 0.14 3.58 4.88
N ASP A 352 1.26 3.01 4.44
CA ASP A 352 2.19 3.67 3.51
C ASP A 352 1.90 3.29 2.05
N PHE A 353 1.74 1.99 1.78
CA PHE A 353 1.59 1.45 0.44
C PHE A 353 0.53 0.34 0.37
N ALA A 354 -0.02 0.12 -0.82
CA ALA A 354 -0.85 -1.05 -1.09
C ALA A 354 -0.47 -1.70 -2.44
N ILE A 355 -0.30 -3.01 -2.44
CA ILE A 355 0.11 -3.80 -3.60
C ILE A 355 -1.10 -4.47 -4.23
N GLY A 356 -1.28 -4.27 -5.53
CA GLY A 356 -2.38 -4.84 -6.28
C GLY A 356 -1.98 -5.33 -7.66
N SER A 357 -2.99 -5.68 -8.45
CA SER A 357 -2.82 -6.14 -9.82
C SER A 357 -3.62 -5.31 -10.81
N ASP A 358 -3.14 -5.21 -12.05
CA ASP A 358 -3.82 -4.56 -13.19
C ASP A 358 -3.78 -5.47 -14.43
N THR A 359 -4.95 -6.02 -14.79
CA THR A 359 -5.20 -6.75 -16.04
C THR A 359 -5.80 -5.81 -17.09
N GLY A 360 -6.87 -5.11 -16.68
CA GLY A 360 -7.62 -4.17 -17.50
C GLY A 360 -7.48 -2.73 -17.04
N SER A 361 -7.72 -2.42 -15.76
CA SER A 361 -7.47 -1.08 -15.17
C SER A 361 -7.45 -1.10 -13.64
N SER A 362 -7.18 -2.27 -13.09
CA SER A 362 -7.45 -2.56 -11.68
C SER A 362 -6.51 -1.84 -10.70
N MET A 363 -5.44 -1.21 -11.16
CA MET A 363 -4.66 -0.25 -10.36
C MET A 363 -5.04 1.19 -10.74
N ARG A 364 -5.13 1.47 -12.04
CA ARG A 364 -5.27 2.85 -12.53
C ARG A 364 -6.61 3.48 -12.19
N ARG A 365 -7.74 2.78 -12.33
CA ARG A 365 -9.05 3.35 -11.95
C ARG A 365 -9.21 3.53 -10.43
N PRO A 366 -8.85 2.55 -9.56
CA PRO A 366 -8.86 2.80 -8.12
C PRO A 366 -7.95 3.96 -7.70
N ALA A 367 -6.78 4.14 -8.33
CA ALA A 367 -5.91 5.30 -8.10
C ALA A 367 -6.62 6.60 -8.49
N ALA A 368 -7.24 6.64 -9.68
CA ALA A 368 -7.95 7.81 -10.19
C ALA A 368 -9.07 8.27 -9.24
N VAL A 369 -9.96 7.36 -8.84
CA VAL A 369 -11.13 7.71 -8.01
C VAL A 369 -10.78 7.95 -6.53
N SER A 370 -9.70 7.33 -6.04
CA SER A 370 -9.21 7.57 -4.67
C SER A 370 -8.28 8.78 -4.60
N GLY A 371 -7.87 9.35 -5.75
CA GLY A 371 -6.95 10.47 -5.81
C GLY A 371 -5.59 10.16 -5.20
N VAL A 372 -5.04 8.99 -5.50
CA VAL A 372 -3.72 8.53 -5.03
C VAL A 372 -2.84 8.16 -6.23
N TYR A 373 -1.53 8.06 -6.01
CA TYR A 373 -0.60 7.59 -7.04
C TYR A 373 -0.78 6.08 -7.21
N GLY A 374 -0.74 5.60 -8.45
CA GLY A 374 -0.77 4.17 -8.75
C GLY A 374 -0.18 3.86 -10.12
N ASN A 375 0.61 2.80 -10.21
CA ASN A 375 1.16 2.36 -11.49
C ASN A 375 0.56 1.03 -11.91
N ARG A 376 0.39 0.92 -13.21
CA ARG A 376 0.54 -0.33 -13.92
C ARG A 376 1.95 -0.36 -14.54
N PRO A 377 2.84 -1.27 -14.12
CA PRO A 377 4.13 -1.36 -14.76
C PRO A 377 4.03 -1.98 -16.15
N SER A 378 5.12 -1.92 -16.90
CA SER A 378 5.32 -2.70 -18.11
C SER A 378 5.01 -4.17 -17.89
N GLN A 379 4.37 -4.80 -18.87
CA GLN A 379 4.12 -6.24 -18.82
C GLN A 379 5.45 -7.01 -18.73
N GLY A 380 5.53 -7.86 -17.70
CA GLY A 380 6.68 -8.68 -17.36
C GLY A 380 7.71 -8.04 -16.42
N LEU A 381 7.48 -6.82 -15.90
CA LEU A 381 8.43 -6.16 -15.00
C LEU A 381 8.61 -6.89 -13.66
N ILE A 382 7.63 -7.68 -13.23
CA ILE A 382 7.72 -8.51 -12.03
C ILE A 382 6.91 -9.78 -12.20
N THR A 383 7.42 -10.88 -11.67
CA THR A 383 6.81 -12.21 -11.67
C THR A 383 5.52 -12.21 -10.86
N LEU A 384 4.53 -12.91 -11.39
CA LEU A 384 3.23 -13.18 -10.78
C LEU A 384 3.09 -14.65 -10.34
N ARG A 385 4.20 -15.39 -10.21
CA ARG A 385 4.21 -16.66 -9.49
C ARG A 385 3.61 -16.50 -8.09
N GLY A 386 2.69 -17.38 -7.72
CA GLY A 386 1.96 -17.28 -6.44
C GLY A 386 0.94 -16.15 -6.42
N VAL A 387 0.48 -15.68 -7.59
CA VAL A 387 -0.60 -14.70 -7.72
C VAL A 387 -1.72 -15.34 -8.52
N MET A 388 -2.94 -15.32 -7.98
CA MET A 388 -4.13 -15.79 -8.67
C MET A 388 -4.36 -14.94 -9.95
N PRO A 389 -4.33 -15.55 -11.14
CA PRO A 389 -4.36 -14.79 -12.38
C PRO A 389 -5.79 -14.47 -12.82
N LEU A 390 -5.91 -13.37 -13.58
CA LEU A 390 -7.05 -13.14 -14.45
C LEU A 390 -6.65 -13.38 -15.91
N GLY A 391 -5.62 -12.69 -16.39
CA GLY A 391 -5.07 -12.91 -17.72
C GLY A 391 -3.55 -12.96 -17.61
N ALA A 392 -2.96 -14.16 -17.61
CA ALA A 392 -1.54 -14.30 -17.28
C ALA A 392 -0.63 -13.50 -18.23
N ALA A 393 -1.05 -13.37 -19.49
CA ALA A 393 -0.35 -12.61 -20.50
C ALA A 393 -0.52 -11.08 -20.38
N THR A 394 -1.45 -10.59 -19.57
CA THR A 394 -1.88 -9.18 -19.50
C THR A 394 -1.72 -8.59 -18.10
N ASP A 395 -1.76 -9.44 -17.07
CA ASP A 395 -1.63 -9.12 -15.65
C ASP A 395 -0.27 -8.46 -15.34
N THR A 396 -0.32 -7.54 -14.39
CA THR A 396 0.84 -6.82 -13.85
C THR A 396 0.61 -6.56 -12.36
N ALA A 397 1.68 -6.41 -11.56
CA ALA A 397 1.57 -6.02 -10.16
C ALA A 397 2.04 -4.57 -9.94
N GLY A 398 1.19 -3.75 -9.35
CA GLY A 398 1.40 -2.32 -9.14
C GLY A 398 1.38 -1.93 -7.66
N VAL A 399 1.78 -0.70 -7.37
CA VAL A 399 1.78 -0.13 -6.02
C VAL A 399 0.99 1.19 -5.97
N PHE A 400 0.13 1.33 -4.96
CA PHE A 400 -0.51 2.58 -4.58
C PHE A 400 0.30 3.32 -3.53
N ALA A 401 0.31 4.66 -3.60
CA ALA A 401 1.01 5.52 -2.66
C ALA A 401 0.36 6.91 -2.55
N ARG A 402 0.64 7.63 -1.45
CA ARG A 402 0.25 9.05 -1.29
C ARG A 402 1.34 10.04 -1.66
N ASP A 403 2.61 9.66 -1.47
CA ASP A 403 3.75 10.55 -1.69
C ASP A 403 4.49 10.17 -2.97
N PRO A 404 4.70 11.11 -3.93
CA PRO A 404 5.32 10.80 -5.21
C PRO A 404 6.78 10.32 -5.08
N ILE A 405 7.55 10.86 -4.13
CA ILE A 405 8.95 10.50 -3.91
C ILE A 405 9.04 9.12 -3.25
N ALA A 406 8.25 8.89 -2.19
CA ALA A 406 8.20 7.61 -1.52
C ALA A 406 7.69 6.50 -2.45
N TRP A 407 6.76 6.81 -3.34
CA TRP A 407 6.29 5.91 -4.39
C TRP A 407 7.39 5.50 -5.37
N ALA A 408 8.11 6.48 -5.92
CA ALA A 408 9.24 6.22 -6.80
C ALA A 408 10.32 5.38 -6.10
N ARG A 409 10.68 5.75 -4.87
CA ARG A 409 11.66 5.01 -4.06
C ARG A 409 11.22 3.56 -3.79
N PHE A 410 9.97 3.36 -3.37
CA PHE A 410 9.42 2.03 -3.14
C PHE A 410 9.51 1.18 -4.41
N ALA A 411 9.02 1.72 -5.54
CA ALA A 411 9.00 1.02 -6.81
C ALA A 411 10.40 0.64 -7.30
N ARG A 412 11.40 1.53 -7.17
CA ARG A 412 12.78 1.28 -7.57
C ARG A 412 13.43 0.13 -6.80
N HIS A 413 13.08 -0.04 -5.54
CA HIS A 413 13.59 -1.17 -4.75
C HIS A 413 12.79 -2.45 -4.98
N TRP A 414 11.49 -2.33 -5.25
CA TRP A 414 10.60 -3.47 -5.42
C TRP A 414 10.72 -4.15 -6.80
N TYR A 415 10.79 -3.37 -7.89
CA TYR A 415 10.99 -3.92 -9.23
C TYR A 415 12.47 -4.23 -9.46
N ALA A 416 12.78 -5.47 -9.84
CA ALA A 416 14.15 -5.92 -10.00
C ALA A 416 14.31 -6.92 -11.15
N PRO A 417 15.42 -6.87 -11.91
CA PRO A 417 15.66 -7.75 -13.05
C PRO A 417 15.53 -9.24 -12.75
N GLU A 418 16.00 -9.67 -11.57
CA GLU A 418 15.91 -11.06 -11.13
C GLU A 418 14.48 -11.55 -10.87
N LEU A 419 13.52 -10.63 -10.79
CA LEU A 419 12.11 -10.92 -10.64
C LEU A 419 11.31 -10.68 -11.92
N HIS A 420 11.92 -10.39 -13.07
CA HIS A 420 11.17 -10.28 -14.32
C HIS A 420 10.38 -11.57 -14.61
N GLU A 421 9.19 -11.42 -15.18
CA GLU A 421 8.33 -12.54 -15.56
C GLU A 421 8.92 -13.31 -16.74
N ASP A 422 8.63 -14.60 -16.82
CA ASP A 422 9.01 -15.42 -17.96
C ASP A 422 8.34 -14.91 -19.25
N PRO A 423 9.10 -14.56 -20.30
CA PRO A 423 8.57 -14.21 -21.62
C PRO A 423 7.59 -15.22 -22.21
N ALA A 424 7.68 -16.51 -21.83
CA ALA A 424 6.75 -17.54 -22.24
C ALA A 424 5.33 -17.32 -21.68
N VAL A 425 5.19 -16.67 -20.52
CA VAL A 425 3.90 -16.32 -19.90
C VAL A 425 3.29 -15.11 -20.58
N THR A 426 4.07 -14.04 -20.76
CA THR A 426 3.59 -12.78 -21.36
C THR A 426 3.38 -12.88 -22.86
N GLY A 427 4.10 -13.79 -23.51
CA GLY A 427 4.21 -13.89 -24.95
C GLY A 427 4.94 -12.69 -25.57
N LEU A 428 5.74 -11.92 -24.82
CA LEU A 428 6.45 -10.74 -25.32
C LEU A 428 7.97 -10.94 -25.35
N SER A 429 8.70 -9.99 -25.93
CA SER A 429 10.16 -9.97 -25.84
C SER A 429 10.63 -9.72 -24.40
N PRO A 430 11.79 -10.27 -23.98
CA PRO A 430 12.33 -10.02 -22.64
C PRO A 430 12.53 -8.52 -22.38
N LEU A 431 12.27 -8.09 -21.15
CA LEU A 431 12.67 -6.74 -20.71
C LEU A 431 14.19 -6.64 -20.55
N PRO A 432 14.79 -5.46 -20.75
CA PRO A 432 16.22 -5.25 -20.50
C PRO A 432 16.60 -5.57 -19.06
N ALA A 433 17.74 -6.24 -18.85
CA ALA A 433 18.23 -6.63 -17.52
C ALA A 433 18.73 -5.44 -16.67
N SER A 434 18.77 -4.23 -17.23
CA SER A 434 19.11 -3.02 -16.49
C SER A 434 18.20 -1.88 -16.93
N PRO A 435 17.75 -1.04 -15.99
CA PRO A 435 16.98 0.14 -16.36
C PRO A 435 17.82 1.05 -17.26
N PRO A 436 17.17 1.87 -18.10
CA PRO A 436 17.85 2.91 -18.87
C PRO A 436 18.69 3.82 -17.96
N ALA A 437 19.74 4.45 -18.52
CA ALA A 437 20.52 5.42 -17.78
C ALA A 437 19.60 6.53 -17.21
N PRO A 438 19.78 6.93 -15.94
CA PRO A 438 18.95 7.96 -15.31
C PRO A 438 18.98 9.29 -16.07
N GLY A 439 17.88 10.03 -16.03
CA GLY A 439 17.78 11.39 -16.57
C GLY A 439 17.49 11.48 -18.06
N GLY A 440 17.17 10.36 -18.70
CA GLY A 440 16.74 10.33 -20.08
C GLY A 440 15.31 10.77 -20.30
N LEU A 441 15.08 12.05 -20.57
CA LEU A 441 13.73 12.61 -20.71
C LEU A 441 13.13 12.44 -22.11
N PRO A 442 11.79 12.31 -22.21
CA PRO A 442 11.09 12.32 -23.49
C PRO A 442 11.25 13.67 -24.19
N GLN A 443 11.11 13.68 -25.51
CA GLN A 443 11.16 14.88 -26.35
C GLN A 443 9.77 15.41 -26.71
N ARG A 444 8.75 14.55 -26.64
CA ARG A 444 7.37 14.88 -27.02
C ARG A 444 6.38 14.40 -25.95
N LEU A 445 5.30 15.15 -25.80
CA LEU A 445 4.11 14.76 -25.04
C LEU A 445 2.94 14.60 -26.01
N LEU A 446 2.37 13.41 -26.08
CA LEU A 446 1.24 13.08 -26.93
C LEU A 446 -0.06 13.29 -26.15
N TYR A 447 -0.82 14.32 -26.49
CA TYR A 447 -2.16 14.59 -25.97
C TYR A 447 -3.18 13.80 -26.78
N LEU A 448 -3.85 12.82 -26.17
CA LEU A 448 -4.81 11.99 -26.88
C LEU A 448 -6.18 12.66 -27.04
N THR A 449 -6.44 13.19 -28.22
CA THR A 449 -7.67 13.92 -28.58
C THR A 449 -8.93 13.06 -28.65
N ASP A 450 -8.78 11.73 -28.68
CA ASP A 450 -9.89 10.78 -28.59
C ASP A 450 -10.29 10.44 -27.15
N TYR A 451 -9.50 10.85 -26.16
CA TYR A 451 -9.76 10.66 -24.72
C TYR A 451 -9.83 11.96 -23.92
N LEU A 452 -9.42 13.08 -24.50
CA LEU A 452 -9.39 14.41 -23.91
C LEU A 452 -10.07 15.42 -24.85
N PRO A 453 -10.64 16.53 -24.36
CA PRO A 453 -10.51 17.10 -23.00
C PRO A 453 -11.30 16.36 -21.91
N LEU A 454 -11.01 16.66 -20.66
CA LEU A 454 -11.76 16.18 -19.51
C LEU A 454 -13.20 16.69 -19.54
N ALA A 455 -14.14 15.86 -19.07
CA ALA A 455 -15.57 16.15 -19.09
C ALA A 455 -15.95 17.40 -18.27
N ASN A 456 -15.29 17.64 -17.13
CA ASN A 456 -15.49 18.82 -16.30
C ASN A 456 -14.52 19.94 -16.72
N PRO A 457 -15.00 21.11 -17.18
CA PRO A 457 -14.15 22.23 -17.58
C PRO A 457 -13.18 22.73 -16.49
N ALA A 458 -13.58 22.65 -15.22
CA ALA A 458 -12.70 23.02 -14.11
C ALA A 458 -11.54 22.01 -13.95
N ALA A 459 -11.82 20.73 -14.19
CA ALA A 459 -10.79 19.69 -14.17
C ALA A 459 -9.89 19.80 -15.40
N GLU A 460 -10.43 20.11 -16.58
CA GLU A 460 -9.65 20.41 -17.77
C GLU A 460 -8.67 21.56 -17.52
N ALA A 461 -9.11 22.62 -16.83
CA ALA A 461 -8.21 23.72 -16.45
C ALA A 461 -7.09 23.27 -15.50
N VAL A 462 -7.34 22.29 -14.62
CA VAL A 462 -6.28 21.66 -13.79
C VAL A 462 -5.30 20.89 -14.67
N LEU A 463 -5.80 20.06 -15.60
CA LEU A 463 -4.98 19.30 -16.54
C LEU A 463 -4.10 20.23 -17.38
N GLN A 464 -4.65 21.28 -17.96
CA GLN A 464 -3.88 22.21 -18.80
C GLN A 464 -2.76 22.92 -18.03
N ARG A 465 -2.99 23.28 -16.75
CA ARG A 465 -1.93 23.81 -15.88
C ARG A 465 -0.84 22.77 -15.62
N PHE A 466 -1.24 21.55 -15.26
CA PHE A 466 -0.29 20.45 -15.06
C PHE A 466 0.55 20.19 -16.31
N LEU A 467 -0.05 20.13 -17.50
CA LEU A 467 0.67 19.91 -18.75
C LEU A 467 1.64 21.06 -19.07
N ALA A 468 1.24 22.31 -18.83
CA ALA A 468 2.13 23.46 -19.02
C ALA A 468 3.33 23.42 -18.06
N ASP A 469 3.11 23.09 -16.79
CA ASP A 469 4.18 22.97 -15.80
C ASP A 469 5.09 21.77 -16.09
N ALA A 470 4.52 20.62 -16.45
CA ALA A 470 5.29 19.44 -16.83
C ALA A 470 6.13 19.71 -18.08
N ALA A 471 5.57 20.36 -19.10
CA ALA A 471 6.30 20.70 -20.32
C ALA A 471 7.46 21.69 -20.05
N ARG A 472 7.28 22.62 -19.09
CA ARG A 472 8.32 23.53 -18.62
C ARG A 472 9.42 22.80 -17.87
N VAL A 473 9.08 21.93 -16.92
CA VAL A 473 10.05 21.19 -16.09
C VAL A 473 10.84 20.20 -16.92
N LEU A 474 10.18 19.45 -17.81
CA LEU A 474 10.82 18.39 -18.59
C LEU A 474 11.53 18.91 -19.85
N GLY A 475 11.08 20.04 -20.41
CA GLY A 475 11.64 20.61 -21.64
C GLY A 475 12.87 21.50 -21.48
N GLY A 476 13.32 21.77 -20.24
CA GLY A 476 14.37 22.74 -19.96
C GLY A 476 14.07 24.12 -20.58
N GLY A 477 15.10 24.79 -21.13
CA GLY A 477 14.96 26.10 -21.78
C GLY A 477 14.25 26.10 -23.14
N GLY A 478 13.96 24.92 -23.72
CA GLY A 478 13.32 24.76 -25.04
C GLY A 478 11.86 24.30 -25.02
N GLY A 479 11.37 23.78 -23.88
CA GLY A 479 10.02 23.25 -23.73
C GLY A 479 9.82 21.84 -24.33
N LEU A 480 9.01 21.00 -23.69
CA LEU A 480 8.59 19.70 -24.22
C LEU A 480 7.51 19.93 -25.28
N ALA A 481 7.67 19.42 -26.50
CA ALA A 481 6.70 19.64 -27.56
C ALA A 481 5.40 18.86 -27.28
N VAL A 482 4.26 19.55 -27.21
CA VAL A 482 2.94 18.93 -27.05
C VAL A 482 2.32 18.68 -28.43
N GLU A 483 2.10 17.41 -28.76
CA GLU A 483 1.53 16.94 -30.01
C GLU A 483 0.13 16.38 -29.77
N HIS A 484 -0.85 16.84 -30.53
CA HIS A 484 -2.22 16.34 -30.43
C HIS A 484 -2.39 15.16 -31.37
N VAL A 485 -2.71 13.99 -30.80
CA VAL A 485 -2.80 12.72 -31.54
C VAL A 485 -4.20 12.15 -31.37
N ASN A 486 -4.75 11.57 -32.44
CA ASN A 486 -5.95 10.74 -32.36
C ASN A 486 -5.48 9.29 -32.54
N LEU A 487 -5.37 8.54 -31.44
CA LEU A 487 -4.78 7.21 -31.48
C LEU A 487 -5.65 6.24 -32.28
N THR A 488 -6.96 6.40 -32.19
CA THR A 488 -7.94 5.63 -32.97
C THR A 488 -7.68 5.77 -34.47
N ALA A 489 -7.43 6.98 -34.96
CA ALA A 489 -7.08 7.22 -36.35
C ALA A 489 -5.71 6.64 -36.72
N VAL A 490 -4.72 6.70 -35.82
CA VAL A 490 -3.38 6.11 -36.04
C VAL A 490 -3.49 4.59 -36.22
N VAL A 491 -4.23 3.89 -35.36
CA VAL A 491 -4.44 2.43 -35.48
C VAL A 491 -5.24 2.08 -36.73
N ALA A 492 -6.27 2.87 -37.06
CA ALA A 492 -7.06 2.67 -38.27
C ALA A 492 -6.24 2.85 -39.56
N ALA A 493 -5.28 3.79 -39.56
CA ALA A 493 -4.41 4.07 -40.71
C ALA A 493 -3.21 3.13 -40.83
N ALA A 494 -2.90 2.34 -39.80
CA ALA A 494 -1.82 1.36 -39.86
C ALA A 494 -2.09 0.30 -40.95
N ASP A 495 -1.02 -0.32 -41.45
CA ASP A 495 -1.11 -1.39 -42.46
C ASP A 495 -2.01 -2.55 -42.01
N ASP A 496 -2.57 -3.31 -42.96
CA ASP A 496 -3.47 -4.43 -42.70
C ASP A 496 -2.80 -5.58 -41.92
N SER A 497 -1.47 -5.65 -41.93
CA SER A 497 -0.70 -6.59 -41.10
C SER A 497 -0.77 -6.28 -39.60
N VAL A 498 -1.17 -5.06 -39.21
CA VAL A 498 -1.28 -4.65 -37.81
C VAL A 498 -2.64 -5.04 -37.26
N PRO A 499 -2.71 -5.83 -36.17
CA PRO A 499 -3.97 -6.19 -35.54
C PRO A 499 -4.81 -4.96 -35.17
N LYS A 500 -6.07 -4.96 -35.59
CA LYS A 500 -7.03 -3.89 -35.28
C LYS A 500 -7.78 -4.19 -33.98
N TYR A 501 -8.54 -3.21 -33.49
CA TYR A 501 -9.14 -3.26 -32.16
C TYR A 501 -10.14 -4.40 -31.95
N ASP A 502 -10.84 -4.85 -32.99
CA ASP A 502 -11.73 -6.02 -32.94
C ASP A 502 -10.93 -7.31 -32.69
N ALA A 503 -9.87 -7.55 -33.48
CA ALA A 503 -8.97 -8.69 -33.31
C ALA A 503 -8.25 -8.65 -31.95
N LEU A 504 -7.86 -7.46 -31.48
CA LEU A 504 -7.21 -7.29 -30.19
C LEU A 504 -8.17 -7.51 -29.02
N SER A 505 -9.42 -7.06 -29.14
CA SER A 505 -10.46 -7.32 -28.14
C SER A 505 -10.79 -8.81 -28.05
N ASP A 506 -10.87 -9.51 -29.18
CA ASP A 506 -11.04 -10.98 -29.20
C ASP A 506 -9.84 -11.68 -28.54
N ALA A 507 -8.62 -11.29 -28.91
CA ALA A 507 -7.39 -11.85 -28.34
C ALA A 507 -7.34 -11.69 -26.81
N LEU A 508 -7.59 -10.48 -26.29
CA LEU A 508 -7.65 -10.26 -24.84
C LEU A 508 -8.74 -11.12 -24.17
N GLY A 509 -9.93 -11.18 -24.78
CA GLY A 509 -11.03 -11.99 -24.27
C GLY A 509 -10.66 -13.48 -24.18
N VAL A 510 -9.94 -14.01 -25.17
CA VAL A 510 -9.42 -15.39 -25.15
C VAL A 510 -8.36 -15.57 -24.06
N LEU A 511 -7.38 -14.67 -23.97
CA LEU A 511 -6.27 -14.77 -23.00
C LEU A 511 -6.78 -14.77 -21.56
N ASP A 512 -7.67 -13.84 -21.23
CA ASP A 512 -8.26 -13.71 -19.89
C ASP A 512 -9.19 -14.90 -19.58
N SER A 513 -10.03 -15.32 -20.55
CA SER A 513 -10.98 -16.41 -20.33
C SER A 513 -10.31 -17.75 -20.10
N VAL A 514 -9.32 -18.10 -20.94
CA VAL A 514 -8.59 -19.36 -20.83
C VAL A 514 -7.83 -19.43 -19.51
N THR A 515 -7.06 -18.39 -19.20
CA THR A 515 -6.24 -18.35 -17.98
C THR A 515 -7.12 -18.52 -16.74
N GLN A 516 -8.17 -17.71 -16.64
CA GLN A 516 -8.98 -17.67 -15.43
C GLN A 516 -9.88 -18.91 -15.30
N TRP A 517 -10.32 -19.50 -16.42
CA TRP A 517 -11.03 -20.78 -16.39
C TRP A 517 -10.14 -21.90 -15.87
N GLU A 518 -8.94 -22.06 -16.41
CA GLU A 518 -8.04 -23.14 -16.00
C GLU A 518 -7.54 -22.97 -14.56
N ALA A 519 -7.20 -21.73 -14.16
CA ALA A 519 -6.68 -21.45 -12.83
C ALA A 519 -7.75 -21.46 -11.73
N VAL A 520 -8.99 -21.04 -12.03
CA VAL A 520 -10.03 -20.81 -11.01
C VAL A 520 -11.36 -21.46 -11.38
N GLY A 521 -11.92 -21.14 -12.54
CA GLY A 521 -13.30 -21.53 -12.89
C GLY A 521 -13.52 -23.05 -12.87
N LYS A 522 -12.69 -23.79 -13.61
CA LYS A 522 -12.75 -25.25 -13.71
C LYS A 522 -12.53 -25.96 -12.36
N PRO A 523 -11.45 -25.69 -11.59
CA PRO A 523 -11.27 -26.32 -10.29
C PRO A 523 -12.37 -25.96 -9.28
N LEU A 524 -12.84 -24.71 -9.26
CA LEU A 524 -13.92 -24.28 -8.37
C LEU A 524 -15.23 -25.01 -8.66
N LEU A 525 -15.65 -25.02 -9.94
CA LEU A 525 -16.89 -25.67 -10.34
C LEU A 525 -16.87 -27.17 -10.02
N ALA A 526 -15.74 -27.84 -10.28
CA ALA A 526 -15.59 -29.27 -10.00
C ALA A 526 -15.68 -29.58 -8.50
N ALA A 527 -14.85 -28.92 -7.67
CA ALA A 527 -14.81 -29.15 -6.23
C ALA A 527 -16.12 -28.76 -5.54
N TRP A 528 -16.74 -27.65 -5.97
CA TRP A 528 -18.02 -27.20 -5.42
C TRP A 528 -19.16 -28.15 -5.79
N ALA A 529 -19.21 -28.62 -7.04
CA ALA A 529 -20.22 -29.58 -7.47
C ALA A 529 -20.11 -30.89 -6.66
N GLU A 530 -18.89 -31.38 -6.43
CA GLU A 530 -18.65 -32.56 -5.61
C GLU A 530 -19.17 -32.38 -4.16
N ARG A 531 -18.84 -31.25 -3.52
CA ARG A 531 -19.22 -30.97 -2.12
C ARG A 531 -20.69 -30.61 -1.93
N HIS A 532 -21.33 -30.00 -2.93
CA HIS A 532 -22.67 -29.41 -2.81
C HIS A 532 -23.72 -30.04 -3.73
N GLY A 533 -23.51 -31.29 -4.18
CA GLY A 533 -24.51 -32.09 -4.88
C GLY A 533 -24.83 -31.60 -6.29
N GLY A 534 -23.79 -31.26 -7.07
CA GLY A 534 -23.91 -30.80 -8.45
C GLY A 534 -24.29 -29.33 -8.62
N ARG A 535 -24.31 -28.55 -7.53
CA ARG A 535 -24.68 -27.12 -7.58
C ARG A 535 -23.56 -26.27 -8.17
N PHE A 536 -23.95 -25.13 -8.74
CA PHE A 536 -23.03 -24.09 -9.18
C PHE A 536 -22.61 -23.22 -7.97
N PRO A 537 -21.33 -22.80 -7.85
CA PRO A 537 -20.85 -22.00 -6.72
C PRO A 537 -21.46 -20.59 -6.68
N PRO A 538 -21.60 -19.98 -5.48
CA PRO A 538 -21.94 -18.58 -5.37
C PRO A 538 -20.77 -17.73 -5.85
N VAL A 539 -21.00 -16.99 -6.94
CA VAL A 539 -20.02 -16.08 -7.56
C VAL A 539 -20.72 -14.85 -8.10
N ASP A 540 -19.99 -13.75 -8.20
CA ASP A 540 -20.50 -12.48 -8.67
C ASP A 540 -21.04 -12.58 -10.11
N PRO A 541 -22.05 -11.77 -10.48
CA PRO A 541 -22.61 -11.75 -11.83
C PRO A 541 -21.57 -11.48 -12.92
N ALA A 542 -20.45 -10.83 -12.60
CA ALA A 542 -19.37 -10.56 -13.55
C ALA A 542 -18.64 -11.83 -14.04
N ARG A 543 -18.70 -12.96 -13.31
CA ARG A 543 -18.05 -14.22 -13.69
C ARG A 543 -19.03 -15.29 -14.13
N ARG A 544 -20.20 -15.32 -13.51
CA ARG A 544 -21.20 -16.39 -13.65
C ARG A 544 -21.58 -16.74 -15.10
N PRO A 545 -21.89 -15.78 -16.01
CA PRO A 545 -22.33 -16.12 -17.37
C PRO A 545 -21.23 -16.79 -18.19
N GLY A 546 -20.01 -16.26 -18.15
CA GLY A 546 -18.87 -16.78 -18.92
C GLY A 546 -18.50 -18.20 -18.52
N TRP A 547 -18.53 -18.51 -17.23
CA TRP A 547 -18.25 -19.86 -16.72
C TRP A 547 -19.34 -20.87 -17.03
N ARG A 548 -20.62 -20.46 -17.03
CA ARG A 548 -21.74 -21.35 -17.40
C ARG A 548 -21.74 -21.72 -18.88
N ALA A 549 -21.26 -20.81 -19.72
CA ALA A 549 -21.24 -20.96 -21.17
C ALA A 549 -19.84 -21.24 -21.72
N TYR A 550 -18.88 -21.61 -20.85
CA TYR A 550 -17.50 -21.82 -21.27
C TYR A 550 -17.41 -22.99 -22.27
N ASP A 551 -16.85 -22.73 -23.45
CA ASP A 551 -16.65 -23.71 -24.50
C ASP A 551 -15.16 -24.00 -24.69
N GLU A 552 -14.71 -25.15 -24.18
CA GLU A 552 -13.32 -25.61 -24.31
C GLU A 552 -12.87 -25.81 -25.77
N ARG A 553 -13.81 -25.94 -26.73
CA ARG A 553 -13.47 -26.02 -28.16
C ARG A 553 -13.11 -24.66 -28.75
N TYR A 554 -13.86 -23.63 -28.35
CA TYR A 554 -13.58 -22.25 -28.76
C TYR A 554 -12.35 -21.71 -28.03
N TYR A 555 -12.28 -21.88 -26.70
CA TYR A 555 -11.17 -21.45 -25.86
C TYR A 555 -10.05 -22.52 -25.80
N SER A 556 -9.58 -22.95 -26.96
CA SER A 556 -8.54 -23.98 -27.09
C SER A 556 -7.13 -23.43 -26.90
N ALA A 557 -6.17 -24.31 -26.62
CA ALA A 557 -4.75 -23.97 -26.56
C ALA A 557 -4.22 -23.34 -27.86
N GLU A 558 -4.74 -23.77 -29.01
CA GLU A 558 -4.41 -23.19 -30.33
C GLU A 558 -4.88 -21.73 -30.42
N ARG A 559 -6.13 -21.44 -30.01
CA ARG A 559 -6.65 -20.08 -30.02
C ARG A 559 -5.91 -19.18 -29.03
N TYR A 560 -5.55 -19.73 -27.86
CA TYR A 560 -4.71 -19.01 -26.89
C TYR A 560 -3.34 -18.65 -27.47
N ALA A 561 -2.66 -19.58 -28.13
CA ALA A 561 -1.39 -19.32 -28.81
C ALA A 561 -1.54 -18.28 -29.94
N GLY A 562 -2.63 -18.35 -30.71
CA GLY A 562 -2.97 -17.34 -31.71
C GLY A 562 -3.20 -15.96 -31.11
N ALA A 563 -3.91 -15.87 -29.98
CA ALA A 563 -4.15 -14.63 -29.27
C ALA A 563 -2.84 -14.00 -28.73
N LEU A 564 -1.91 -14.82 -28.23
CA LEU A 564 -0.56 -14.36 -27.86
C LEU A 564 0.20 -13.77 -29.07
N ALA A 565 0.14 -14.44 -30.22
CA ALA A 565 0.78 -13.95 -31.44
C ALA A 565 0.18 -12.63 -31.93
N THR A 566 -1.15 -12.51 -31.93
CA THR A 566 -1.87 -11.27 -32.25
C THR A 566 -1.46 -10.14 -31.32
N LYS A 567 -1.42 -10.39 -30.00
CA LYS A 567 -0.98 -9.40 -29.02
C LYS A 567 0.48 -8.99 -29.24
N ARG A 568 1.38 -9.94 -29.46
CA ARG A 568 2.81 -9.65 -29.75
C ARG A 568 2.97 -8.73 -30.95
N ALA A 569 2.29 -9.02 -32.07
CA ALA A 569 2.36 -8.19 -33.27
C ALA A 569 1.89 -6.75 -33.02
N ALA A 570 0.85 -6.57 -32.20
CA ALA A 570 0.39 -5.25 -31.80
C ALA A 570 1.38 -4.51 -30.89
N VAL A 571 2.01 -5.20 -29.93
CA VAL A 571 3.07 -4.62 -29.08
C VAL A 571 4.27 -4.18 -29.92
N ASP A 572 4.76 -5.05 -30.80
CA ASP A 572 5.92 -4.77 -31.64
C ASP A 572 5.68 -3.54 -32.53
N TRP A 573 4.50 -3.45 -33.15
CA TRP A 573 4.09 -2.28 -33.93
C TRP A 573 4.00 -1.00 -33.07
N PHE A 574 3.37 -1.09 -31.89
CA PHE A 574 3.18 0.09 -31.03
C PHE A 574 4.51 0.65 -30.51
N GLU A 575 5.46 -0.22 -30.17
CA GLU A 575 6.82 0.18 -29.79
C GLU A 575 7.63 0.76 -30.97
N ALA A 576 7.35 0.33 -32.20
CA ALA A 576 8.07 0.78 -33.40
C ALA A 576 7.51 2.08 -34.00
N GLU A 577 6.19 2.29 -33.93
CA GLU A 577 5.51 3.33 -34.69
C GLU A 577 4.82 4.39 -33.81
N VAL A 578 4.43 4.06 -32.58
CA VAL A 578 3.67 4.97 -31.70
C VAL A 578 4.52 5.49 -30.54
N LEU A 579 4.94 4.61 -29.62
CA LEU A 579 5.83 4.96 -28.51
C LEU A 579 7.24 4.44 -28.81
N ARG A 580 7.93 5.19 -29.68
CA ARG A 580 9.27 4.86 -30.16
C ARG A 580 10.33 4.96 -29.09
N ALA A 581 11.42 4.21 -29.26
CA ALA A 581 12.65 4.45 -28.51
C ALA A 581 13.26 5.81 -28.92
N GLY A 582 13.85 6.55 -27.96
CA GLY A 582 14.55 7.79 -28.27
C GLY A 582 15.80 7.54 -29.13
N GLY A 583 16.03 8.37 -30.14
CA GLY A 583 17.23 8.30 -30.98
C GLY A 583 18.50 8.58 -30.16
N ALA A 584 19.57 7.81 -30.40
CA ALA A 584 20.90 7.89 -29.78
C ALA A 584 20.91 8.07 -28.24
N ALA A 585 20.75 6.96 -27.52
CA ALA A 585 21.15 6.73 -26.11
C ALA A 585 20.61 7.66 -25.01
N SER A 586 19.81 8.71 -25.30
CA SER A 586 19.40 9.65 -24.26
C SER A 586 18.09 9.29 -23.56
N SER A 587 17.09 8.67 -24.19
CA SER A 587 15.83 8.27 -23.51
C SER A 587 15.26 6.97 -24.07
N CYS A 588 14.68 6.13 -23.20
CA CYS A 588 14.11 4.84 -23.61
C CYS A 588 12.73 4.99 -24.29
N SER A 589 12.06 6.13 -24.11
CA SER A 589 10.77 6.49 -24.74
C SER A 589 10.91 7.90 -25.33
N GLU A 590 10.84 8.02 -26.64
CA GLU A 590 10.93 9.31 -27.36
C GLU A 590 9.80 10.27 -26.94
N SER A 591 8.64 9.71 -26.60
CA SER A 591 7.46 10.44 -26.16
C SER A 591 6.82 9.81 -24.93
N VAL A 592 6.10 10.63 -24.17
CA VAL A 592 5.10 10.17 -23.20
C VAL A 592 3.72 10.53 -23.71
N MET A 593 2.72 9.73 -23.35
CA MET A 593 1.33 9.92 -23.77
C MET A 593 0.47 10.23 -22.55
N VAL A 594 -0.47 11.18 -22.69
CA VAL A 594 -1.38 11.58 -21.62
C VAL A 594 -2.83 11.40 -22.02
N TRP A 595 -3.63 10.87 -21.09
CA TRP A 595 -5.05 10.63 -21.28
C TRP A 595 -5.78 10.50 -19.93
N ASP A 596 -7.11 10.43 -19.95
CA ASP A 596 -7.93 10.28 -18.75
C ASP A 596 -8.48 8.86 -18.57
N ILE A 597 -7.95 8.16 -17.56
CA ILE A 597 -8.50 6.88 -17.07
C ILE A 597 -9.68 7.08 -16.09
N GLY A 598 -9.80 8.30 -15.55
CA GLY A 598 -10.74 8.65 -14.50
C GLY A 598 -12.13 8.98 -15.04
N THR A 599 -12.78 9.92 -14.37
CA THR A 599 -14.17 10.33 -14.65
C THR A 599 -14.26 11.65 -15.39
N GLY A 600 -13.15 12.22 -15.85
CA GLY A 600 -13.14 13.57 -16.40
C GLY A 600 -13.36 14.67 -15.35
N GLY A 601 -13.18 14.37 -14.07
CA GLY A 601 -13.40 15.33 -12.97
C GLY A 601 -14.85 15.50 -12.54
N VAL A 602 -15.70 14.50 -12.78
CA VAL A 602 -17.05 14.40 -12.19
C VAL A 602 -17.14 13.21 -11.22
N PRO A 603 -18.05 13.20 -10.24
CA PRO A 603 -18.17 12.07 -9.33
C PRO A 603 -18.61 10.77 -10.05
N SER A 604 -18.18 9.64 -9.50
CA SER A 604 -18.74 8.31 -9.79
C SER A 604 -19.07 7.64 -8.47
N TYR A 605 -20.28 7.10 -8.35
CA TYR A 605 -20.83 6.64 -7.08
C TYR A 605 -20.80 5.13 -6.93
N ARG A 606 -20.86 4.68 -5.68
CA ARG A 606 -21.12 3.27 -5.35
C ARG A 606 -22.56 2.84 -5.63
N GLU A 607 -23.47 3.79 -5.82
CA GLU A 607 -24.88 3.53 -6.09
C GLU A 607 -25.21 3.78 -7.56
N ARG A 608 -25.80 2.79 -8.22
CA ARG A 608 -26.14 2.85 -9.64
C ARG A 608 -27.07 4.01 -9.98
N ALA A 609 -28.12 4.20 -9.18
CA ALA A 609 -29.13 5.23 -9.43
C ALA A 609 -28.55 6.64 -9.36
N LEU A 610 -27.59 6.90 -8.47
CA LEU A 610 -26.88 8.18 -8.41
C LEU A 610 -26.05 8.44 -9.67
N VAL A 611 -25.37 7.41 -10.20
CA VAL A 611 -24.62 7.52 -11.46
C VAL A 611 -25.57 7.77 -12.63
N GLU A 612 -26.64 6.97 -12.76
CA GLU A 612 -27.62 7.12 -13.84
C GLU A 612 -28.31 8.50 -13.81
N ALA A 613 -28.71 8.96 -12.63
CA ALA A 613 -29.30 10.28 -12.45
C ALA A 613 -28.31 11.40 -12.80
N GLY A 614 -27.04 11.27 -12.40
CA GLY A 614 -26.00 12.25 -12.74
C GLY A 614 -25.68 12.28 -14.23
N VAL A 615 -25.61 11.12 -14.89
CA VAL A 615 -25.44 11.04 -16.36
C VAL A 615 -26.62 11.73 -17.06
N ALA A 616 -27.86 11.48 -16.63
CA ALA A 616 -29.04 12.13 -17.16
C ALA A 616 -29.07 13.65 -16.88
N ALA A 617 -28.49 14.08 -15.77
CA ALA A 617 -28.37 15.47 -15.36
C ALA A 617 -27.13 16.15 -15.99
N ASN A 618 -27.07 16.20 -17.31
CA ASN A 618 -25.99 16.84 -18.08
C ASN A 618 -24.58 16.32 -17.75
N GLY A 619 -24.43 15.02 -17.43
CA GLY A 619 -23.13 14.44 -17.12
C GLY A 619 -22.54 14.85 -15.77
N ALA A 620 -23.37 15.23 -14.79
CA ALA A 620 -22.94 15.56 -13.43
C ALA A 620 -22.31 14.37 -12.66
N ALA A 621 -22.41 13.16 -13.20
CA ALA A 621 -21.68 11.98 -12.76
C ALA A 621 -21.30 11.12 -13.98
N ALA A 622 -20.36 10.20 -13.81
CA ALA A 622 -19.91 9.31 -14.88
C ALA A 622 -19.83 7.85 -14.44
N PHE A 623 -20.12 6.94 -15.38
CA PHE A 623 -19.66 5.56 -15.27
C PHE A 623 -18.16 5.51 -15.61
N LEU A 624 -17.41 4.62 -14.96
CA LEU A 624 -15.97 4.45 -15.22
C LEU A 624 -15.66 3.64 -16.49
N ALA A 625 -16.53 2.69 -16.83
CA ALA A 625 -16.33 1.77 -17.96
C ALA A 625 -16.90 2.32 -19.28
N VAL A 626 -16.62 3.59 -19.59
CA VAL A 626 -17.13 4.25 -20.81
C VAL A 626 -16.02 4.36 -21.84
N THR A 627 -16.35 4.07 -23.10
CA THR A 627 -15.50 4.40 -24.25
C THR A 627 -15.96 5.75 -24.79
N PRO A 628 -15.10 6.79 -24.83
CA PRO A 628 -15.46 8.07 -25.42
C PRO A 628 -15.96 7.93 -26.86
N ALA A 629 -16.87 8.80 -27.31
CA ALA A 629 -17.54 8.68 -28.62
C ALA A 629 -16.61 8.75 -29.84
N GLY A 630 -15.35 9.19 -29.68
CA GLY A 630 -14.33 9.23 -30.71
C GLY A 630 -13.22 8.17 -30.55
N ALA A 631 -13.26 7.36 -29.50
CA ALA A 631 -12.25 6.36 -29.21
C ALA A 631 -12.66 4.98 -29.73
N GLY A 632 -11.74 4.29 -30.41
CA GLY A 632 -11.96 2.93 -30.93
C GLY A 632 -11.95 1.84 -29.86
N ILE A 633 -11.35 2.11 -28.70
CA ILE A 633 -11.33 1.23 -27.53
C ILE A 633 -11.46 2.01 -26.23
N ASN A 634 -11.90 1.33 -25.17
CA ASN A 634 -11.77 1.87 -23.83
C ASN A 634 -10.28 2.05 -23.52
N GLY A 635 -9.86 3.25 -23.09
CA GLY A 635 -8.44 3.52 -22.83
C GLY A 635 -7.84 2.63 -21.72
N ALA A 636 -8.68 2.07 -20.85
CA ALA A 636 -8.25 1.04 -19.91
C ALA A 636 -7.52 -0.11 -20.62
N ASN A 637 -7.98 -0.47 -21.83
CA ASN A 637 -7.44 -1.53 -22.67
C ASN A 637 -6.22 -1.11 -23.51
N LEU A 638 -5.74 0.13 -23.41
CA LEU A 638 -4.53 0.58 -24.11
C LEU A 638 -3.29 -0.25 -23.73
N CYS A 639 -2.77 -0.10 -22.52
CA CYS A 639 -1.58 -0.87 -22.13
C CYS A 639 -1.83 -2.39 -21.96
N PRO A 640 -3.06 -2.92 -21.69
CA PRO A 640 -3.26 -4.38 -21.65
C PRO A 640 -2.96 -5.01 -23.00
N ILE A 641 -3.33 -4.31 -24.07
CA ILE A 641 -2.99 -4.65 -25.45
C ILE A 641 -1.48 -4.44 -25.68
N TYR A 642 -0.99 -3.22 -25.43
CA TYR A 642 0.34 -2.79 -25.93
C TYR A 642 1.51 -3.01 -24.95
N GLY A 643 1.26 -3.58 -23.78
CA GLY A 643 2.30 -3.94 -22.81
C GLY A 643 3.01 -2.77 -22.11
N CYS A 644 2.65 -1.52 -22.42
CA CYS A 644 3.25 -0.30 -21.90
C CYS A 644 3.09 -0.11 -20.38
N VAL A 645 3.90 0.79 -19.82
CA VAL A 645 3.74 1.33 -18.47
C VAL A 645 2.73 2.47 -18.49
N ASP A 646 1.84 2.52 -17.50
CA ASP A 646 0.80 3.55 -17.34
C ASP A 646 0.70 3.94 -15.86
N MET A 647 1.03 5.20 -15.57
CA MET A 647 1.03 5.78 -14.23
C MET A 647 -0.15 6.74 -14.07
N THR A 648 -1.02 6.46 -13.10
CA THR A 648 -2.10 7.35 -12.71
C THR A 648 -1.60 8.30 -11.62
N ILE A 649 -1.65 9.60 -11.92
CA ILE A 649 -1.06 10.66 -11.11
C ILE A 649 -2.17 11.64 -10.68
N PRO A 650 -2.37 11.90 -9.38
CA PRO A 650 -3.26 12.95 -8.92
C PRO A 650 -2.62 14.33 -9.15
N ILE A 651 -3.37 15.22 -9.80
CA ILE A 651 -2.89 16.55 -10.23
C ILE A 651 -3.71 17.70 -9.66
N GLY A 652 -4.83 17.40 -8.99
CA GLY A 652 -5.63 18.38 -8.28
C GLY A 652 -6.97 17.81 -7.83
N GLN A 653 -7.91 18.71 -7.55
CA GLN A 653 -9.28 18.37 -7.21
C GLN A 653 -10.19 19.53 -7.62
N VAL A 654 -11.47 19.24 -7.84
CA VAL A 654 -12.49 20.23 -8.22
C VAL A 654 -13.75 20.06 -7.38
N PRO A 655 -14.49 21.15 -7.11
CA PRO A 655 -15.72 21.06 -6.33
C PRO A 655 -16.84 20.41 -7.15
N TYR A 656 -17.71 19.70 -6.46
CA TYR A 656 -19.01 19.25 -6.98
C TYR A 656 -20.07 19.40 -5.88
N ARG A 657 -21.33 19.62 -6.29
CA ARG A 657 -22.46 19.60 -5.37
C ARG A 657 -22.89 18.16 -5.14
N SER A 658 -22.72 17.63 -3.93
CA SER A 658 -23.09 16.26 -3.63
C SER A 658 -24.61 16.09 -3.51
N ASN A 659 -25.13 15.06 -4.18
CA ASN A 659 -26.51 14.60 -4.03
C ASN A 659 -26.71 13.70 -2.79
N VAL A 660 -25.64 13.37 -2.08
CA VAL A 660 -25.66 12.55 -0.86
C VAL A 660 -25.55 13.44 0.37
N SER A 661 -24.48 14.24 0.48
CA SER A 661 -24.26 15.11 1.64
C SER A 661 -24.97 16.46 1.53
N LEU A 662 -25.48 16.82 0.35
CA LEU A 662 -26.15 18.10 0.08
C LEU A 662 -25.28 19.32 0.40
N VAL A 663 -23.97 19.16 0.36
CA VAL A 663 -22.98 20.23 0.47
C VAL A 663 -22.02 20.19 -0.73
N GLU A 664 -21.19 21.22 -0.85
CA GLU A 664 -20.07 21.16 -1.79
C GLU A 664 -19.02 20.20 -1.22
N GLU A 665 -18.55 19.29 -2.07
CA GLU A 665 -17.52 18.29 -1.77
C GLU A 665 -16.47 18.35 -2.89
N MET A 666 -15.33 17.67 -2.71
CA MET A 666 -14.25 17.66 -3.69
C MET A 666 -14.14 16.30 -4.38
N VAL A 667 -13.93 16.29 -5.69
CA VAL A 667 -13.55 15.10 -6.46
C VAL A 667 -12.10 15.24 -6.94
N PRO A 668 -11.26 14.21 -6.78
CA PRO A 668 -9.90 14.23 -7.32
C PRO A 668 -9.87 14.40 -8.83
N VAL A 669 -8.84 15.08 -9.33
CA VAL A 669 -8.47 15.14 -10.74
C VAL A 669 -7.15 14.42 -10.91
N THR A 670 -7.14 13.43 -11.79
CA THR A 670 -5.97 12.60 -12.08
C THR A 670 -5.70 12.57 -13.57
N VAL A 671 -4.49 12.17 -13.95
CA VAL A 671 -4.11 11.93 -15.35
C VAL A 671 -3.31 10.64 -15.44
N SER A 672 -3.51 9.89 -16.52
CA SER A 672 -2.66 8.76 -16.87
C SER A 672 -1.51 9.21 -17.76
N VAL A 673 -0.29 8.87 -17.36
CA VAL A 673 0.95 9.12 -18.11
C VAL A 673 1.54 7.79 -18.54
N VAL A 674 1.67 7.60 -19.85
CA VAL A 674 2.05 6.33 -20.50
C VAL A 674 3.40 6.49 -21.18
N ALA A 675 4.25 5.47 -21.07
CA ALA A 675 5.52 5.39 -21.79
C ALA A 675 5.72 4.02 -22.42
N ARG A 676 6.70 3.92 -23.32
CA ARG A 676 7.11 2.68 -23.96
C ARG A 676 7.37 1.58 -22.91
N ARG A 677 7.10 0.33 -23.26
CA ARG A 677 7.41 -0.83 -22.42
C ARG A 677 8.91 -0.85 -22.04
N GLY A 678 9.19 -1.08 -20.77
CA GLY A 678 10.53 -1.04 -20.17
C GLY A 678 11.01 0.36 -19.74
N CYS A 679 10.15 1.38 -19.84
CA CYS A 679 10.48 2.77 -19.45
C CYS A 679 9.91 3.21 -18.10
N ASP A 680 9.57 2.26 -17.24
CA ASP A 680 8.96 2.52 -15.93
C ASP A 680 9.82 3.46 -15.07
N PHE A 681 11.12 3.18 -14.99
CA PHE A 681 12.10 3.97 -14.24
C PHE A 681 12.24 5.40 -14.75
N MET A 682 12.08 5.63 -16.06
CA MET A 682 12.06 6.97 -16.62
C MET A 682 10.82 7.75 -16.16
N LEU A 683 9.65 7.11 -16.07
CA LEU A 683 8.47 7.78 -15.54
C LEU A 683 8.63 8.11 -14.05
N TRP A 684 9.29 7.28 -13.25
CA TRP A 684 9.63 7.64 -11.86
C TRP A 684 10.66 8.78 -11.78
N ASP A 685 11.65 8.83 -12.67
CA ASP A 685 12.57 9.99 -12.77
C ASP A 685 11.79 11.28 -13.05
N ILE A 686 10.77 11.21 -13.91
CA ILE A 686 9.87 12.34 -14.21
C ILE A 686 9.06 12.73 -12.98
N VAL A 687 8.47 11.75 -12.28
CA VAL A 687 7.67 11.99 -11.07
C VAL A 687 8.50 12.69 -9.99
N GLU A 688 9.73 12.24 -9.75
CA GLU A 688 10.63 12.84 -8.78
C GLU A 688 10.96 14.30 -9.15
N ARG A 689 11.34 14.56 -10.40
CA ARG A 689 11.61 15.93 -10.88
C ARG A 689 10.41 16.85 -10.76
N LEU A 690 9.21 16.36 -11.09
CA LEU A 690 7.98 17.14 -10.96
C LEU A 690 7.64 17.42 -9.50
N ALA A 691 7.94 16.49 -8.59
CA ALA A 691 7.75 16.70 -7.16
C ALA A 691 8.77 17.68 -6.56
N GLU A 692 10.03 17.60 -6.96
CA GLU A 692 11.10 18.55 -6.55
C GLU A 692 10.79 19.99 -6.96
N GLU A 693 10.17 20.18 -8.12
CA GLU A 693 9.70 21.48 -8.63
C GLU A 693 8.32 21.89 -8.11
N GLY A 694 7.70 21.10 -7.22
CA GLY A 694 6.42 21.38 -6.59
C GLY A 694 5.19 21.23 -7.50
N VAL A 695 5.34 20.63 -8.68
CA VAL A 695 4.23 20.33 -9.60
C VAL A 695 3.41 19.14 -9.07
N LEU A 696 4.09 18.12 -8.53
CA LEU A 696 3.47 17.01 -7.82
C LEU A 696 3.68 17.16 -6.32
N ARG A 697 2.69 16.71 -5.54
CA ARG A 697 2.71 16.82 -4.07
C ARG A 697 2.11 15.60 -3.41
N THR A 698 2.49 15.35 -2.17
CA THR A 698 1.84 14.36 -1.32
C THR A 698 0.34 14.64 -1.24
N VAL A 699 -0.50 13.61 -1.40
CA VAL A 699 -1.95 13.71 -1.20
C VAL A 699 -2.31 13.38 0.25
N GLY A 700 -3.32 14.07 0.79
CA GLY A 700 -3.84 13.82 2.13
C GLY A 700 -4.77 12.61 2.19
N THR A 701 -5.04 12.13 3.40
CA THR A 701 -6.10 11.13 3.68
C THR A 701 -7.45 11.80 3.94
N GLY A 702 -8.53 11.02 3.90
CA GLY A 702 -9.89 11.49 4.19
C GLY A 702 -10.58 12.18 3.01
N ARG A 703 -11.49 13.11 3.29
CA ARG A 703 -12.44 13.67 2.31
C ARG A 703 -11.82 14.41 1.14
N THR A 704 -10.68 15.06 1.36
CA THR A 704 -10.01 15.89 0.35
C THR A 704 -8.60 15.38 0.08
N ALA A 705 -8.22 15.31 -1.20
CA ALA A 705 -6.88 14.86 -1.58
C ALA A 705 -5.82 15.96 -1.43
N PHE A 706 -6.22 17.23 -1.52
CA PHE A 706 -5.32 18.37 -1.66
C PHE A 706 -5.71 19.62 -0.87
#